data_AF-B3MTN6-F1
#
_entry.id   AF-B3MTN6-F1
#
_cell.length_a   1.000
_cell.length_b   1.000
_cell.length_c   1.000
_cell.angle_alpha   90.00
_cell.angle_beta   90.00
_cell.angle_gamma   90.00
#
_symmetry.space_group_name_H-M   'P 1'
#
loop_
_entity.id
_entity.type
_entity.pdbx_description
1 polymer ?
#
loop_
_entity_poly.entity_id
_entity_poly.type
_entity_poly.pdbx_seq_one_letter_code
_entity_poly.pdbx_strand_id
1 'polypeptide(L)'
;MKCVLPKFVYRLLLHHLLLTRICWPHGVYATSAVCHDSHNGFNVSPDGNSDLSPDRNPTTMSSGQAPPPTLTLPPWKCCCWNATNQSEEVECRCEGEALTRVPQTLTMAMQRLTIASAGLPRLRATGLKVYAQTLLDVAFTDCLQLELIQDGAFANLKLLRTIYIANAPKLSFLSKDVFSGISDTVEIIRIINSGLTSVPDLTHLPPYNILQMIDLDNNQITRIDSKSIKVKTAQLILANNDISYVDDSAFFGSKIAKLSLKENRKLKELHTNAFHGIIDITELDLSSTSIVKMPSAGLQTIEALYILNTHTLKTIPSIYNFRNLQRAYLTHSFHCCAFQFPSRHDPLRHAQRMLEIEKWRTQCNGERNSRRERNIAKKIESQQDDLGTLGGSEALSADVLSTPFSSVDYMADAAMNLGYFHEEITINPDDEQFAEFCGNFTFRKPSVECYPMPDALNPCEDVMGAQWLRISVWVVVALAVVGNVAVLTVNLSIRPEITPVARFLMCHLAFADLCLGLYLFLVASIDAHSMGEYFNYAYDWQYGLGCKVAGFLTVFASHLSVFTLTLITIERWVAITQAMYLNKRIRLRSASIIMLGGWIYSMVMSSLPLFGISNYSSTSICLPMEVRDTFDTVYLIGILGCNGVAFFIIAVCYAKIYFSLGRETRHARQNNPGELSVAKKMSLLVFTNFACWSPIAFFGLTALAGYPLINVTNSKILLVFFYPLNSCADPYLYAILTAQYRQDLYTLLSKLGLCRTNAVNSKDNSSGMGTTRFTIHRHSSLTCRIPPALEVETQKMLTYSEEYV
;
A
#
# COMPACT_ATOMS: atom_id res chain seq x y z
N MET A 1 25.46 -24.29 10.83
CA MET A 1 26.51 -24.44 11.92
C MET A 1 27.21 -23.10 12.16
N LYS A 2 26.59 -22.31 13.12
CA LYS A 2 27.01 -21.55 14.33
C LYS A 2 25.90 -20.58 14.73
N CYS A 3 24.88 -21.06 15.47
CA CYS A 3 24.06 -20.82 16.68
C CYS A 3 24.61 -19.63 17.48
N VAL A 4 24.18 -18.38 17.16
CA VAL A 4 24.22 -17.29 18.18
C VAL A 4 22.78 -16.92 18.55
N LEU A 5 22.10 -17.80 19.23
CA LEU A 5 21.00 -17.32 20.09
C LEU A 5 21.09 -18.00 21.45
N PRO A 6 21.94 -17.36 22.45
CA PRO A 6 21.24 -17.09 23.72
C PRO A 6 21.77 -15.81 24.40
N LYS A 7 21.90 -14.66 23.57
CA LYS A 7 22.29 -13.44 24.32
C LYS A 7 21.29 -12.31 24.02
N PHE A 8 20.06 -12.77 23.31
CA PHE A 8 19.08 -11.70 23.01
C PHE A 8 17.78 -11.97 23.79
N VAL A 9 17.81 -13.26 24.44
CA VAL A 9 16.57 -13.55 25.22
C VAL A 9 16.88 -13.35 26.71
N TYR A 10 18.22 -13.00 27.05
CA TYR A 10 18.59 -12.68 28.45
C TYR A 10 18.67 -11.16 28.64
N ARG A 11 18.60 -10.38 27.45
CA ARG A 11 18.62 -8.90 27.55
C ARG A 11 17.21 -8.34 27.38
N LEU A 12 16.23 -9.35 26.99
CA LEU A 12 14.82 -8.90 26.88
C LEU A 12 14.03 -9.33 28.11
N LEU A 13 14.76 -10.21 28.99
CA LEU A 13 14.07 -10.60 30.24
C LEU A 13 14.66 -9.84 31.43
N LEU A 14 15.81 -9.05 31.18
CA LEU A 14 16.39 -8.19 32.23
C LEU A 14 15.97 -6.74 32.02
N HIS A 15 15.24 -6.45 30.80
CA HIS A 15 14.63 -5.14 30.57
C HIS A 15 13.14 -5.13 30.93
N HIS A 16 12.59 -6.43 31.20
CA HIS A 16 11.18 -6.52 31.62
C HIS A 16 11.10 -6.77 33.13
N LEU A 17 12.36 -7.02 33.81
CA LEU A 17 12.29 -7.17 35.28
C LEU A 17 12.94 -5.95 35.96
N LEU A 18 13.40 -4.93 35.06
CA LEU A 18 13.87 -3.65 35.65
C LEU A 18 12.91 -2.52 35.26
N LEU A 19 11.61 -2.93 34.69
CA LEU A 19 10.59 -1.88 34.44
C LEU A 19 9.34 -2.19 35.26
N THR A 20 9.47 -2.94 36.43
CA THR A 20 8.36 -2.97 37.42
C THR A 20 8.93 -2.70 38.82
N ARG A 21 9.74 -1.67 38.98
CA ARG A 21 9.94 -1.14 40.35
C ARG A 21 10.62 0.23 40.25
N ILE A 22 9.95 1.22 39.68
CA ILE A 22 10.38 2.58 40.12
C ILE A 22 9.13 3.41 40.42
N CYS A 23 8.32 3.03 41.39
CA CYS A 23 7.54 4.02 42.14
C CYS A 23 8.43 4.71 43.19
N TRP A 24 9.37 5.55 42.70
CA TRP A 24 9.95 6.58 43.60
C TRP A 24 9.00 7.79 43.67
N PRO A 25 8.63 8.11 44.89
CA PRO A 25 7.87 9.27 45.38
C PRO A 25 8.51 10.60 44.94
N HIS A 26 8.28 11.10 43.75
CA HIS A 26 8.59 12.53 43.49
C HIS A 26 7.98 13.44 44.56
N GLY A 27 8.50 13.46 45.78
CA GLY A 27 8.52 14.59 46.74
C GLY A 27 8.96 15.90 46.06
N VAL A 28 8.02 16.42 45.27
CA VAL A 28 8.06 17.87 44.94
C VAL A 28 7.55 18.66 46.16
N TYR A 29 8.46 19.06 47.05
CA TYR A 29 8.25 20.18 48.00
C TYR A 29 7.12 21.09 47.55
N ALA A 30 5.80 20.67 47.68
CA ALA A 30 4.58 21.51 47.58
C ALA A 30 4.44 22.38 48.83
N THR A 31 4.84 23.62 48.76
CA THR A 31 4.22 24.80 49.42
C THR A 31 2.76 24.51 49.77
N SER A 32 2.37 24.09 50.97
CA SER A 32 1.21 23.91 51.87
C SER A 32 -0.06 23.58 51.08
N ALA A 33 -0.33 22.30 50.53
CA ALA A 33 -1.57 21.75 49.94
C ALA A 33 -2.66 21.64 51.02
N VAL A 34 -3.73 22.48 50.78
CA VAL A 34 -4.90 22.39 51.70
C VAL A 34 -5.86 21.30 51.20
N CYS A 35 -6.01 20.19 52.05
CA CYS A 35 -6.85 19.06 51.59
C CYS A 35 -8.10 18.97 52.48
N HIS A 36 -9.27 18.91 51.73
CA HIS A 36 -10.56 18.72 52.44
C HIS A 36 -11.06 17.29 52.28
N ASP A 37 -11.48 16.56 53.44
CA ASP A 37 -11.98 15.17 53.36
C ASP A 37 -13.45 15.11 53.80
N SER A 38 -14.13 13.90 53.56
CA SER A 38 -15.56 13.57 53.81
C SER A 38 -15.94 13.87 55.26
N HIS A 39 -14.99 14.16 56.23
CA HIS A 39 -15.30 14.41 57.66
C HIS A 39 -15.21 15.90 58.00
N ASN A 40 -14.63 16.78 57.20
CA ASN A 40 -14.41 18.23 57.43
C ASN A 40 -15.27 19.06 56.46
N GLY A 41 -16.34 18.42 55.80
CA GLY A 41 -17.03 19.20 54.75
C GLY A 41 -18.55 19.06 54.87
N PHE A 42 -19.02 18.59 56.23
CA PHE A 42 -20.45 18.93 56.46
C PHE A 42 -20.62 19.39 57.91
N ASN A 43 -20.06 20.51 58.37
CA ASN A 43 -20.81 21.17 59.46
C ASN A 43 -20.48 22.67 59.49
N VAL A 44 -21.35 23.51 58.77
CA VAL A 44 -21.46 24.94 59.14
C VAL A 44 -22.27 25.08 60.43
N SER A 45 -21.80 25.78 61.57
CA SER A 45 -22.03 27.18 62.00
C SER A 45 -21.36 27.43 63.35
N PRO A 46 -21.12 28.90 63.63
CA PRO A 46 -20.33 29.89 64.37
C PRO A 46 -20.87 30.09 65.80
N ASP A 47 -20.32 29.34 66.75
CA ASP A 47 -20.45 29.93 68.11
C ASP A 47 -19.51 29.20 69.08
N GLY A 48 -18.36 29.84 69.46
CA GLY A 48 -17.91 30.32 70.79
C GLY A 48 -17.89 29.18 71.83
N ASN A 49 -16.67 28.70 72.22
CA ASN A 49 -16.10 28.65 73.58
C ASN A 49 -15.71 27.21 73.94
N SER A 50 -14.43 27.00 74.12
CA SER A 50 -13.41 26.63 75.13
C SER A 50 -13.87 25.42 75.95
N ASP A 51 -13.10 24.33 75.91
CA ASP A 51 -12.43 23.88 77.16
C ASP A 51 -12.29 22.35 77.13
N LEU A 52 -10.97 21.87 77.24
CA LEU A 52 -9.98 21.26 78.16
C LEU A 52 -10.52 19.95 78.74
N SER A 53 -9.92 18.83 78.40
CA SER A 53 -9.06 17.74 78.89
C SER A 53 -9.91 16.61 79.47
N PRO A 54 -9.22 15.35 79.73
CA PRO A 54 -9.00 13.92 79.48
C PRO A 54 -9.06 13.10 80.78
N ASP A 55 -9.85 11.99 80.79
CA ASP A 55 -9.39 10.87 81.67
C ASP A 55 -10.28 9.64 81.43
N ARG A 56 -9.66 8.56 80.92
CA ARG A 56 -9.28 7.15 81.14
C ARG A 56 -10.01 6.56 82.35
N ASN A 57 -10.80 5.47 82.16
CA ASN A 57 -11.08 4.02 82.12
C ASN A 57 -11.64 3.54 83.46
N PRO A 58 -12.21 2.18 83.52
CA PRO A 58 -12.42 0.87 82.89
C PRO A 58 -13.39 -0.01 83.68
N THR A 59 -14.22 -0.84 83.01
CA THR A 59 -14.34 -2.31 83.05
C THR A 59 -15.82 -2.69 83.18
N THR A 60 -16.32 -3.56 82.25
CA THR A 60 -16.64 -4.95 81.87
C THR A 60 -18.12 -5.24 82.13
N MET A 61 -18.87 -5.72 81.06
CA MET A 61 -19.37 -7.00 80.52
C MET A 61 -20.89 -6.96 80.43
N SER A 62 -21.45 -7.02 79.23
CA SER A 62 -22.26 -8.14 78.71
C SER A 62 -23.44 -7.56 77.90
N SER A 63 -23.46 -7.91 76.63
CA SER A 63 -24.42 -8.78 75.92
C SER A 63 -25.07 -8.01 74.76
N GLY A 64 -24.65 -8.35 73.52
CA GLY A 64 -25.65 -8.90 72.56
C GLY A 64 -25.99 -7.87 71.48
N GLN A 65 -25.26 -7.99 70.37
CA GLN A 65 -25.92 -8.05 69.05
C GLN A 65 -25.18 -7.12 68.07
N ALA A 66 -24.16 -7.70 67.38
CA ALA A 66 -23.54 -7.24 66.11
C ALA A 66 -24.60 -6.66 65.16
N PRO A 67 -24.65 -5.26 64.87
CA PRO A 67 -25.40 -4.84 63.67
C PRO A 67 -24.57 -5.00 62.39
N PRO A 68 -25.22 -5.44 61.24
CA PRO A 68 -24.62 -5.87 59.96
C PRO A 68 -23.54 -4.89 59.47
N PRO A 69 -22.41 -5.36 58.73
CA PRO A 69 -21.28 -4.52 58.29
C PRO A 69 -21.74 -3.44 57.31
N THR A 70 -22.21 -2.22 57.71
CA THR A 70 -22.29 -1.03 56.81
C THR A 70 -20.97 -0.84 56.06
N LEU A 71 -20.80 -1.53 54.94
CA LEU A 71 -19.82 -1.24 53.88
C LEU A 71 -19.58 0.27 53.74
N THR A 72 -18.91 0.98 54.64
CA THR A 72 -18.51 2.40 54.53
C THR A 72 -17.55 2.59 53.34
N LEU A 73 -18.18 2.85 52.06
CA LEU A 73 -17.41 3.33 50.89
C LEU A 73 -16.26 4.24 51.32
N PRO A 74 -15.01 3.99 50.92
CA PRO A 74 -13.84 4.80 51.25
C PRO A 74 -14.13 6.31 51.09
N PRO A 75 -13.73 7.21 52.05
CA PRO A 75 -13.94 8.67 52.08
C PRO A 75 -13.30 9.35 50.86
N TRP A 76 -14.06 10.35 50.30
CA TRP A 76 -13.48 11.12 49.17
C TRP A 76 -12.59 12.24 49.68
N LYS A 77 -11.52 12.62 48.91
CA LYS A 77 -10.57 13.68 49.31
C LYS A 77 -10.42 14.70 48.18
N CYS A 78 -10.36 15.99 48.64
CA CYS A 78 -10.12 17.07 47.67
C CYS A 78 -8.89 17.88 48.10
N CYS A 79 -7.92 17.92 47.21
CA CYS A 79 -6.69 18.67 47.54
C CYS A 79 -6.49 19.82 46.55
N CYS A 80 -6.15 21.00 47.19
CA CYS A 80 -5.94 22.18 46.33
C CYS A 80 -4.52 22.72 46.56
N TRP A 81 -3.90 23.06 45.44
CA TRP A 81 -2.54 23.60 45.60
C TRP A 81 -2.26 24.61 44.48
N ASN A 82 -1.18 25.38 44.68
CA ASN A 82 -0.76 26.34 43.64
C ASN A 82 0.12 25.67 42.57
N ALA A 83 -0.38 25.59 41.34
CA ALA A 83 0.18 24.77 40.25
C ALA A 83 1.48 25.39 39.74
N THR A 84 1.72 26.84 39.91
CA THR A 84 3.01 27.37 39.40
C THR A 84 3.55 28.41 40.39
N ASN A 85 4.93 28.39 40.66
CA ASN A 85 5.62 29.35 41.55
C ASN A 85 5.65 30.75 40.94
N GLN A 86 5.05 30.97 39.63
CA GLN A 86 5.13 32.27 38.94
C GLN A 86 3.74 32.81 38.60
N SER A 87 2.59 31.96 38.79
CA SER A 87 1.21 32.43 38.52
C SER A 87 0.26 31.86 39.59
N GLU A 88 -0.14 32.65 40.65
CA GLU A 88 -1.17 32.33 41.67
C GLU A 88 -2.29 31.48 41.07
N GLU A 89 -2.05 30.41 40.15
CA GLU A 89 -3.17 29.59 39.65
C GLU A 89 -3.44 28.44 40.63
N VAL A 90 -4.59 28.49 41.18
CA VAL A 90 -4.96 27.47 42.17
C VAL A 90 -5.69 26.30 41.47
N GLU A 91 -5.12 25.04 41.68
CA GLU A 91 -5.73 23.82 41.12
C GLU A 91 -6.23 22.89 42.25
N CYS A 92 -7.45 22.41 41.93
CA CYS A 92 -8.01 21.49 42.94
C CYS A 92 -8.35 20.13 42.30
N ARG A 93 -7.93 19.09 43.09
CA ARG A 93 -8.27 17.74 42.61
C ARG A 93 -9.05 16.98 43.68
N CYS A 94 -10.30 16.49 43.17
CA CYS A 94 -11.15 15.71 44.08
C CYS A 94 -11.27 14.27 43.60
N GLU A 95 -10.94 13.31 44.60
CA GLU A 95 -10.98 11.89 44.19
C GLU A 95 -11.67 11.04 45.25
N GLY A 96 -12.37 9.97 44.71
CA GLY A 96 -13.01 9.02 45.65
C GLY A 96 -14.37 8.56 45.10
N GLU A 97 -14.66 7.26 45.34
CA GLU A 97 -15.90 6.66 44.80
C GLU A 97 -17.13 7.19 45.54
N ALA A 98 -16.89 7.64 46.79
CA ALA A 98 -18.05 8.12 47.57
C ALA A 98 -18.46 9.53 47.12
N LEU A 99 -17.61 10.11 46.24
CA LEU A 99 -17.96 11.46 45.73
C LEU A 99 -19.07 11.38 44.68
N THR A 100 -20.30 11.69 45.14
CA THR A 100 -21.47 11.51 44.26
C THR A 100 -21.91 12.87 43.68
N ARG A 101 -21.36 14.01 44.30
CA ARG A 101 -21.67 15.36 43.77
C ARG A 101 -20.41 16.23 43.81
N VAL A 102 -20.44 17.24 42.86
CA VAL A 102 -19.29 18.16 42.87
C VAL A 102 -19.32 19.00 44.16
N PRO A 103 -18.23 19.05 44.85
CA PRO A 103 -18.22 19.74 46.14
C PRO A 103 -18.41 21.27 45.97
N GLN A 104 -19.39 21.77 46.78
CA GLN A 104 -19.68 23.23 46.70
C GLN A 104 -19.01 23.97 47.85
N THR A 105 -18.31 23.33 48.67
CA THR A 105 -17.77 23.92 49.91
C THR A 105 -16.37 24.51 49.64
N LEU A 106 -15.89 24.33 48.44
CA LEU A 106 -14.55 24.84 48.18
C LEU A 106 -14.62 26.33 47.80
N THR A 107 -14.65 27.28 48.79
CA THR A 107 -14.96 28.71 48.60
C THR A 107 -13.70 29.45 48.13
N MET A 108 -12.64 28.72 47.70
CA MET A 108 -11.44 29.43 47.21
C MET A 108 -11.54 29.73 45.71
N ALA A 109 -10.99 30.94 45.28
CA ALA A 109 -10.97 31.29 43.84
C ALA A 109 -10.03 30.34 43.07
N MET A 110 -10.64 29.27 42.56
CA MET A 110 -9.78 28.26 41.88
C MET A 110 -9.96 28.38 40.35
N GLN A 111 -8.87 28.00 39.66
CA GLN A 111 -8.88 28.15 38.18
C GLN A 111 -9.04 26.79 37.50
N ARG A 112 -8.66 25.67 38.18
CA ARG A 112 -8.76 24.35 37.55
C ARG A 112 -9.36 23.34 38.55
N LEU A 113 -10.34 22.70 38.02
CA LEU A 113 -10.99 21.69 38.89
C LEU A 113 -10.96 20.33 38.17
N THR A 114 -10.38 19.35 38.94
CA THR A 114 -10.37 17.96 38.38
C THR A 114 -11.12 17.02 39.34
N ILE A 115 -12.13 16.40 38.73
CA ILE A 115 -12.83 15.33 39.48
C ILE A 115 -12.43 13.96 38.92
N ALA A 116 -11.77 13.23 39.84
CA ALA A 116 -11.23 11.94 39.33
C ALA A 116 -11.78 10.77 40.17
N SER A 117 -11.98 9.61 39.48
CA SER A 117 -12.43 8.36 40.11
C SER A 117 -13.61 8.60 41.05
N ALA A 118 -14.56 9.48 40.54
CA ALA A 118 -15.73 9.80 41.40
C ALA A 118 -16.91 8.90 41.03
N GLY A 119 -17.73 8.50 42.16
CA GLY A 119 -18.99 7.75 41.91
C GLY A 119 -20.12 8.69 41.45
N LEU A 120 -19.85 9.73 40.67
CA LEU A 120 -20.79 10.77 40.24
C LEU A 120 -21.64 10.25 39.07
N PRO A 121 -22.99 9.98 39.36
CA PRO A 121 -23.86 9.44 38.29
C PRO A 121 -24.31 10.54 37.32
N ARG A 122 -24.45 11.76 37.83
CA ARG A 122 -24.93 12.85 36.95
C ARG A 122 -24.26 14.16 37.36
N LEU A 123 -24.00 14.99 36.35
CA LEU A 123 -23.52 16.36 36.63
C LEU A 123 -24.69 17.34 36.54
N ARG A 124 -24.96 17.93 37.73
CA ARG A 124 -26.13 18.83 37.80
C ARG A 124 -25.77 20.21 37.26
N ALA A 125 -26.77 20.98 36.85
CA ALA A 125 -26.54 22.32 36.26
C ALA A 125 -26.01 23.30 37.32
N THR A 126 -26.32 23.01 38.61
CA THR A 126 -25.90 23.93 39.69
C THR A 126 -24.52 23.52 40.23
N GLY A 127 -24.01 22.44 39.70
CA GLY A 127 -22.82 21.83 40.36
C GLY A 127 -21.58 22.71 40.19
N LEU A 128 -21.46 23.46 39.09
CA LEU A 128 -20.22 24.22 38.83
C LEU A 128 -20.48 25.71 38.99
N LYS A 129 -21.67 26.15 39.37
CA LYS A 129 -22.03 27.58 39.36
C LYS A 129 -21.30 28.33 40.46
N VAL A 130 -20.96 27.60 41.55
CA VAL A 130 -20.28 28.29 42.66
C VAL A 130 -18.90 28.78 42.20
N TYR A 131 -18.43 28.13 41.10
CA TYR A 131 -17.07 28.49 40.64
C TYR A 131 -17.15 29.23 39.30
N ALA A 132 -18.20 29.82 39.02
CA ALA A 132 -18.50 30.37 37.69
C ALA A 132 -17.59 31.56 37.36
N GLN A 133 -17.10 32.30 38.43
CA GLN A 133 -16.38 33.56 38.15
C GLN A 133 -14.88 33.31 38.00
N THR A 134 -14.40 32.08 38.48
CA THR A 134 -12.92 31.96 38.53
C THR A 134 -12.49 30.75 37.70
N LEU A 135 -13.41 29.86 37.31
CA LEU A 135 -13.02 28.55 36.77
C LEU A 135 -12.61 28.70 35.30
N LEU A 136 -11.36 28.21 35.03
CA LEU A 136 -10.84 28.25 33.64
C LEU A 136 -10.91 26.86 32.99
N ASP A 137 -10.55 25.77 33.82
CA ASP A 137 -10.51 24.41 33.26
C ASP A 137 -11.24 23.43 34.17
N VAL A 138 -12.03 22.65 33.51
CA VAL A 138 -12.73 21.62 34.31
C VAL A 138 -12.47 20.26 33.64
N ALA A 139 -12.13 19.25 34.58
CA ALA A 139 -11.85 17.92 34.01
C ALA A 139 -12.54 16.84 34.86
N PHE A 140 -13.17 15.97 34.13
CA PHE A 140 -13.73 14.76 34.76
C PHE A 140 -13.00 13.52 34.22
N THR A 141 -12.21 12.92 35.15
CA THR A 141 -11.42 11.75 34.68
C THR A 141 -11.77 10.51 35.50
N ASP A 142 -11.91 9.42 34.72
CA ASP A 142 -12.20 8.09 35.31
C ASP A 142 -13.48 8.12 36.14
N CYS A 143 -14.46 8.83 35.62
CA CYS A 143 -15.80 8.80 36.26
C CYS A 143 -16.66 7.71 35.61
N LEU A 144 -16.58 6.48 36.18
CA LEU A 144 -17.12 5.28 35.52
C LEU A 144 -18.64 5.25 35.64
N GLN A 145 -19.19 6.08 36.58
CA GLN A 145 -20.66 5.97 36.79
C GLN A 145 -21.37 7.18 36.18
N LEU A 146 -20.57 8.05 35.57
CA LEU A 146 -21.21 9.26 35.00
C LEU A 146 -22.06 8.90 33.77
N GLU A 147 -23.36 9.20 33.92
CA GLU A 147 -24.31 8.77 32.86
C GLU A 147 -24.90 10.00 32.17
N LEU A 148 -25.05 11.05 32.98
CA LEU A 148 -25.83 12.15 32.38
C LEU A 148 -25.23 13.48 32.83
N ILE A 149 -25.11 14.38 31.83
CA ILE A 149 -24.79 15.79 32.13
C ILE A 149 -26.02 16.66 31.85
N GLN A 150 -26.51 17.34 32.90
CA GLN A 150 -27.79 18.07 32.78
C GLN A 150 -27.61 19.31 31.88
N ASP A 151 -28.66 19.77 31.38
CA ASP A 151 -28.67 20.92 30.46
C ASP A 151 -28.17 22.18 31.18
N GLY A 152 -27.30 22.85 30.53
CA GLY A 152 -26.81 24.12 31.07
C GLY A 152 -25.77 23.90 32.18
N ALA A 153 -25.23 22.71 32.24
CA ALA A 153 -24.26 22.43 33.32
C ALA A 153 -23.03 23.33 33.18
N PHE A 154 -22.77 23.77 31.99
CA PHE A 154 -21.58 24.63 31.79
C PHE A 154 -22.03 26.06 31.49
N ALA A 155 -23.20 26.39 31.87
CA ALA A 155 -23.72 27.73 31.54
C ALA A 155 -23.17 28.77 32.54
N ASN A 156 -22.87 29.99 32.03
CA ASN A 156 -22.53 31.20 32.80
C ASN A 156 -21.17 31.05 33.51
N LEU A 157 -20.37 30.12 32.98
CA LEU A 157 -18.97 30.12 33.46
C LEU A 157 -18.14 31.09 32.61
N LYS A 158 -17.85 32.31 33.12
CA LYS A 158 -17.43 33.51 32.35
C LYS A 158 -16.02 33.32 31.78
N LEU A 159 -15.20 32.45 32.51
CA LEU A 159 -13.77 32.43 32.07
C LEU A 159 -13.41 31.02 31.58
N LEU A 160 -14.39 30.14 31.42
CA LEU A 160 -14.09 28.72 31.11
C LEU A 160 -13.39 28.61 29.75
N ARG A 161 -12.27 27.86 29.78
CA ARG A 161 -11.48 27.70 28.54
C ARG A 161 -11.48 26.25 28.07
N THR A 162 -11.42 25.31 29.05
CA THR A 162 -11.25 23.91 28.62
C THR A 162 -12.25 23.02 29.36
N ILE A 163 -12.88 22.15 28.56
CA ILE A 163 -13.71 21.08 29.14
C ILE A 163 -13.10 19.73 28.76
N TYR A 164 -12.76 19.03 29.86
CA TYR A 164 -12.10 17.72 29.60
C TYR A 164 -12.83 16.60 30.33
N ILE A 165 -13.38 15.67 29.53
CA ILE A 165 -14.07 14.50 30.09
C ILE A 165 -13.41 13.24 29.50
N ALA A 166 -12.83 12.48 30.44
CA ALA A 166 -12.13 11.29 29.93
C ALA A 166 -12.50 10.05 30.75
N ASN A 167 -12.62 8.98 29.95
CA ASN A 167 -12.93 7.65 30.52
C ASN A 167 -14.24 7.66 31.31
N ALA A 168 -15.34 7.91 30.70
CA ALA A 168 -16.72 7.80 31.23
C ALA A 168 -17.57 6.95 30.28
N PRO A 169 -17.49 5.67 30.42
CA PRO A 169 -18.08 4.75 29.42
C PRO A 169 -19.61 4.76 29.47
N LYS A 170 -20.22 5.14 30.60
CA LYS A 170 -21.71 5.07 30.65
C LYS A 170 -22.33 6.36 30.09
N LEU A 171 -21.43 7.30 29.83
CA LEU A 171 -21.97 8.52 29.21
C LEU A 171 -22.21 8.31 27.71
N SER A 172 -23.48 8.06 27.41
CA SER A 172 -23.78 7.59 26.05
C SER A 172 -24.37 8.73 25.21
N PHE A 173 -24.96 9.75 25.84
CA PHE A 173 -25.63 10.79 25.03
C PHE A 173 -25.52 12.13 25.77
N LEU A 174 -25.31 13.19 24.94
CA LEU A 174 -25.39 14.56 25.50
C LEU A 174 -26.58 15.30 24.90
N SER A 175 -27.33 15.82 25.85
CA SER A 175 -28.53 16.56 25.39
C SER A 175 -28.13 17.79 24.56
N LYS A 176 -29.02 18.35 23.72
CA LYS A 176 -28.76 19.48 22.80
C LYS A 176 -28.47 20.78 23.58
N ASP A 177 -28.92 20.81 24.86
CA ASP A 177 -28.81 22.11 25.56
C ASP A 177 -27.72 22.02 26.64
N VAL A 178 -26.86 21.10 26.47
CA VAL A 178 -25.80 20.95 27.50
C VAL A 178 -24.85 22.15 27.40
N PHE A 179 -24.62 22.62 26.23
CA PHE A 179 -23.67 23.74 26.07
C PHE A 179 -24.43 25.06 25.95
N SER A 180 -25.67 25.04 26.37
CA SER A 180 -26.43 26.30 26.29
C SER A 180 -25.86 27.32 27.30
N GLY A 181 -25.58 28.57 26.83
CA GLY A 181 -25.07 29.65 27.73
C GLY A 181 -23.59 29.48 28.04
N ILE A 182 -22.85 28.74 27.13
CA ILE A 182 -21.42 28.45 27.41
C ILE A 182 -20.62 29.74 27.15
N SER A 183 -19.51 29.89 27.89
CA SER A 183 -18.67 31.11 27.79
C SER A 183 -18.03 31.24 26.41
N ASP A 184 -17.77 32.50 25.97
CA ASP A 184 -17.16 32.78 24.65
C ASP A 184 -15.64 32.54 24.69
N THR A 185 -15.09 32.23 25.87
CA THR A 185 -13.62 32.06 26.00
C THR A 185 -13.22 30.59 25.82
N VAL A 186 -14.21 29.69 25.52
CA VAL A 186 -13.91 28.25 25.44
C VAL A 186 -13.01 28.01 24.22
N GLU A 187 -11.97 27.23 24.51
CA GLU A 187 -11.02 26.96 23.41
C GLU A 187 -10.93 25.46 23.11
N ILE A 188 -11.09 24.61 24.20
CA ILE A 188 -10.84 23.17 23.97
C ILE A 188 -12.00 22.37 24.60
N ILE A 189 -12.57 21.47 23.82
CA ILE A 189 -13.55 20.50 24.35
C ILE A 189 -13.08 19.09 23.99
N ARG A 190 -12.83 18.40 25.13
CA ARG A 190 -12.39 17.01 24.89
C ARG A 190 -13.28 16.02 25.66
N ILE A 191 -13.90 15.17 24.89
CA ILE A 191 -14.66 14.04 25.47
C ILE A 191 -14.16 12.73 24.86
N ILE A 192 -13.28 12.11 25.67
CA ILE A 192 -12.58 10.95 25.08
C ILE A 192 -12.89 9.69 25.92
N ASN A 193 -12.77 8.59 25.18
CA ASN A 193 -13.03 7.28 25.81
C ASN A 193 -14.33 7.28 26.61
N SER A 194 -15.31 7.86 25.88
CA SER A 194 -16.67 7.82 26.49
C SER A 194 -17.61 6.99 25.63
N GLY A 195 -18.86 6.73 26.11
CA GLY A 195 -19.81 5.84 25.41
C GLY A 195 -20.75 6.65 24.50
N LEU A 196 -20.24 7.78 23.90
CA LEU A 196 -21.16 8.59 23.09
C LEU A 196 -21.49 7.86 21.78
N THR A 197 -22.83 7.88 21.47
CA THR A 197 -23.27 7.14 20.27
C THR A 197 -23.52 8.13 19.12
N SER A 198 -23.60 9.42 19.38
CA SER A 198 -23.78 10.43 18.32
C SER A 198 -22.98 11.70 18.68
N VAL A 199 -22.65 12.44 17.59
CA VAL A 199 -21.91 13.69 17.83
C VAL A 199 -22.81 14.67 18.60
N PRO A 200 -22.28 15.31 19.66
CA PRO A 200 -23.09 16.26 20.43
C PRO A 200 -23.43 17.52 19.62
N ASP A 201 -24.57 18.07 20.03
CA ASP A 201 -24.99 19.30 19.32
C ASP A 201 -24.06 20.48 19.72
N LEU A 202 -23.46 21.03 18.65
CA LEU A 202 -22.43 22.07 18.92
C LEU A 202 -22.94 23.42 18.41
N THR A 203 -24.21 23.59 18.28
CA THR A 203 -24.75 24.83 17.69
C THR A 203 -24.60 26.00 18.66
N HIS A 204 -24.52 25.66 19.97
CA HIS A 204 -24.53 26.74 20.97
C HIS A 204 -23.11 27.23 21.24
N LEU A 205 -22.12 26.71 20.49
CA LEU A 205 -20.74 27.18 20.71
C LEU A 205 -20.55 28.55 20.03
N PRO A 206 -19.69 29.39 20.63
CA PRO A 206 -19.52 30.76 20.12
C PRO A 206 -19.12 30.77 18.64
N PRO A 207 -20.02 31.47 17.85
CA PRO A 207 -19.86 31.44 16.37
C PRO A 207 -18.66 32.29 15.92
N TYR A 208 -18.14 33.25 16.80
CA TYR A 208 -17.12 34.20 16.30
C TYR A 208 -15.72 33.76 16.76
N ASN A 209 -15.74 32.73 17.68
CA ASN A 209 -14.41 32.31 18.17
C ASN A 209 -14.00 30.97 17.57
N ILE A 210 -12.72 31.04 17.16
CA ILE A 210 -12.21 29.77 16.60
C ILE A 210 -11.68 28.92 17.77
N LEU A 211 -12.35 27.79 17.87
CA LEU A 211 -11.89 26.88 18.95
C LEU A 211 -10.58 26.18 18.54
N GLN A 212 -9.79 25.98 19.55
CA GLN A 212 -8.50 25.30 19.28
C GLN A 212 -8.71 23.81 18.94
N MET A 213 -9.64 23.15 19.70
CA MET A 213 -9.70 21.70 19.43
C MET A 213 -11.02 21.14 19.98
N ILE A 214 -11.66 20.32 19.19
CA ILE A 214 -12.77 19.46 19.64
C ILE A 214 -12.38 17.99 19.41
N ASP A 215 -12.22 17.36 20.56
CA ASP A 215 -11.73 15.96 20.47
C ASP A 215 -12.80 14.98 20.99
N LEU A 216 -13.23 14.17 20.06
CA LEU A 216 -14.24 13.13 20.44
C LEU A 216 -13.68 11.74 20.13
N ASP A 217 -12.47 11.58 20.48
CA ASP A 217 -11.74 10.34 20.17
C ASP A 217 -12.21 9.20 21.08
N ASN A 218 -12.20 7.91 20.52
CA ASN A 218 -12.52 6.65 21.24
C ASN A 218 -13.90 6.71 21.90
N ASN A 219 -14.90 7.09 21.10
CA ASN A 219 -16.31 6.94 21.52
C ASN A 219 -17.04 5.92 20.66
N GLN A 220 -18.39 5.84 20.76
CA GLN A 220 -19.11 4.80 19.97
C GLN A 220 -20.04 5.47 18.95
N ILE A 221 -19.51 6.49 18.31
CA ILE A 221 -20.33 7.20 17.32
C ILE A 221 -20.42 6.36 16.04
N THR A 222 -21.65 6.31 15.58
CA THR A 222 -21.84 5.35 14.46
C THR A 222 -22.11 6.11 13.17
N ARG A 223 -22.72 7.27 13.21
CA ARG A 223 -23.07 7.97 11.95
C ARG A 223 -22.96 9.48 12.18
N ILE A 224 -22.59 10.23 11.06
CA ILE A 224 -22.64 11.72 11.10
C ILE A 224 -23.76 12.19 10.17
N ASP A 225 -24.73 12.82 10.85
CA ASP A 225 -25.95 13.19 10.11
C ASP A 225 -25.74 14.49 9.32
N SER A 226 -26.68 14.78 8.51
CA SER A 226 -26.59 15.98 7.64
C SER A 226 -26.67 17.26 8.49
N LYS A 227 -25.79 18.16 8.20
CA LYS A 227 -25.74 19.50 8.83
C LYS A 227 -25.67 19.39 10.36
N SER A 228 -25.18 18.27 10.81
CA SER A 228 -25.18 18.08 12.28
C SER A 228 -23.95 18.76 12.90
N ILE A 229 -22.91 19.08 12.10
CA ILE A 229 -21.70 19.66 12.70
C ILE A 229 -21.47 21.05 12.06
N LYS A 230 -21.70 22.04 12.88
CA LYS A 230 -21.40 23.43 12.46
C LYS A 230 -20.49 24.09 13.51
N VAL A 231 -19.14 24.13 13.09
CA VAL A 231 -18.21 24.66 14.13
C VAL A 231 -17.05 25.34 13.42
N LYS A 232 -16.49 26.31 14.20
CA LYS A 232 -15.21 26.92 13.75
C LYS A 232 -14.07 26.49 14.69
N THR A 233 -13.29 25.52 14.16
CA THR A 233 -12.28 24.95 15.07
C THR A 233 -11.01 24.63 14.26
N ALA A 234 -9.88 24.70 15.07
CA ALA A 234 -8.60 24.35 14.43
C ALA A 234 -8.50 22.84 14.22
N GLN A 235 -9.04 22.09 15.20
CA GLN A 235 -8.91 20.62 15.06
C GLN A 235 -10.21 19.95 15.51
N LEU A 236 -10.69 19.11 14.60
CA LEU A 236 -11.82 18.25 14.97
C LEU A 236 -11.43 16.78 14.80
N ILE A 237 -11.38 16.12 15.99
CA ILE A 237 -10.90 14.73 15.95
C ILE A 237 -12.07 13.79 16.24
N LEU A 238 -12.38 12.96 15.27
CA LEU A 238 -13.43 11.93 15.44
C LEU A 238 -12.82 10.54 15.21
N ALA A 239 -11.58 10.38 15.76
CA ALA A 239 -10.82 9.14 15.49
C ALA A 239 -11.26 8.03 16.44
N ASN A 240 -11.09 6.74 15.99
CA ASN A 240 -11.32 5.53 16.82
C ASN A 240 -12.76 5.49 17.32
N ASN A 241 -13.74 5.77 16.42
CA ASN A 241 -15.18 5.55 16.73
C ASN A 241 -15.73 4.40 15.89
N ASP A 242 -17.04 4.27 15.90
CA ASP A 242 -17.66 3.19 15.07
C ASP A 242 -18.45 3.80 13.92
N ILE A 243 -17.84 4.78 13.31
CA ILE A 243 -18.59 5.50 12.25
C ILE A 243 -18.63 4.61 11.00
N SER A 244 -19.85 4.44 10.53
CA SER A 244 -19.99 3.56 9.35
C SER A 244 -20.41 4.38 8.13
N TYR A 245 -21.01 5.56 8.37
CA TYR A 245 -21.52 6.32 7.21
C TYR A 245 -21.55 7.81 7.56
N VAL A 246 -21.13 8.68 6.50
CA VAL A 246 -21.25 10.15 6.66
C VAL A 246 -22.23 10.68 5.61
N ASP A 247 -23.26 11.44 6.12
CA ASP A 247 -24.38 11.88 5.25
C ASP A 247 -23.94 13.09 4.43
N ASP A 248 -24.81 13.56 3.52
CA ASP A 248 -24.51 14.74 2.66
C ASP A 248 -24.44 16.03 3.49
N SER A 249 -23.52 16.85 3.15
CA SER A 249 -23.29 18.16 3.78
C SER A 249 -23.21 18.05 5.31
N ALA A 250 -22.67 17.06 5.76
CA ALA A 250 -22.57 16.82 7.22
C ALA A 250 -21.83 17.96 7.91
N PHE A 251 -20.96 18.67 7.26
CA PHE A 251 -20.15 19.74 7.89
C PHE A 251 -20.51 21.07 7.26
N PHE A 252 -21.68 21.29 6.94
CA PHE A 252 -22.07 22.52 6.23
C PHE A 252 -21.91 23.73 7.16
N GLY A 253 -21.22 24.80 6.60
CA GLY A 253 -21.06 26.06 7.36
C GLY A 253 -19.90 25.99 8.36
N SER A 254 -19.12 24.89 8.30
CA SER A 254 -18.05 24.75 9.31
C SER A 254 -16.72 25.24 8.75
N LYS A 255 -15.87 25.83 9.66
CA LYS A 255 -14.45 26.14 9.37
C LYS A 255 -13.53 25.26 10.23
N ILE A 256 -12.97 24.24 9.46
CA ILE A 256 -12.15 23.27 10.21
C ILE A 256 -10.76 23.19 9.56
N ALA A 257 -9.75 23.45 10.41
CA ALA A 257 -8.39 23.40 9.85
C ALA A 257 -7.94 21.94 9.68
N LYS A 258 -8.17 21.11 10.74
CA LYS A 258 -7.79 19.68 10.65
C LYS A 258 -8.99 18.81 11.06
N LEU A 259 -9.33 17.96 10.04
CA LEU A 259 -10.43 17.00 10.32
C LEU A 259 -9.90 15.56 10.24
N SER A 260 -10.04 14.89 11.40
CA SER A 260 -9.52 13.50 11.39
C SER A 260 -10.66 12.51 11.63
N LEU A 261 -10.82 11.57 10.68
CA LEU A 261 -11.73 10.43 10.84
C LEU A 261 -10.94 9.12 10.87
N LYS A 262 -9.78 9.22 11.34
CA LYS A 262 -8.85 8.07 11.30
C LYS A 262 -9.32 6.96 12.26
N GLU A 263 -9.01 5.67 11.86
CA GLU A 263 -9.19 4.47 12.71
C GLU A 263 -10.67 4.15 12.88
N ASN A 264 -11.51 4.72 11.92
CA ASN A 264 -12.89 4.20 11.84
C ASN A 264 -12.99 3.08 10.80
N ARG A 265 -12.82 1.84 11.26
CA ARG A 265 -12.59 0.70 10.33
C ARG A 265 -13.91 0.31 9.65
N LYS A 266 -15.08 0.74 10.26
CA LYS A 266 -16.38 0.33 9.64
C LYS A 266 -16.84 1.38 8.63
N LEU A 267 -16.02 2.43 8.53
CA LEU A 267 -16.44 3.49 7.58
C LEU A 267 -16.16 3.05 6.14
N LYS A 268 -17.32 2.76 5.42
CA LYS A 268 -17.15 2.18 4.06
C LYS A 268 -17.59 3.20 3.00
N GLU A 269 -18.61 3.95 3.38
CA GLU A 269 -19.14 4.84 2.32
C GLU A 269 -19.28 6.27 2.87
N LEU A 270 -18.74 7.18 1.99
CA LEU A 270 -18.99 8.62 2.22
C LEU A 270 -19.90 9.16 1.12
N HIS A 271 -20.94 9.86 1.63
CA HIS A 271 -21.83 10.43 0.58
C HIS A 271 -21.02 11.34 -0.36
N THR A 272 -21.39 11.49 -1.64
CA THR A 272 -20.65 12.23 -2.68
C THR A 272 -20.54 13.72 -2.32
N ASN A 273 -21.49 14.17 -1.49
CA ASN A 273 -21.43 15.59 -1.09
C ASN A 273 -21.24 15.71 0.43
N ALA A 274 -20.57 14.80 0.94
CA ALA A 274 -20.43 14.76 2.42
C ALA A 274 -19.72 16.03 2.91
N PHE A 275 -18.79 16.53 2.12
CA PHE A 275 -18.02 17.71 2.60
C PHE A 275 -18.48 18.97 1.86
N HIS A 276 -19.59 18.85 1.21
CA HIS A 276 -20.13 20.06 0.54
C HIS A 276 -20.55 21.12 1.57
N GLY A 277 -20.13 22.38 1.31
CA GLY A 277 -20.60 23.46 2.20
C GLY A 277 -19.59 23.78 3.31
N ILE A 278 -18.43 23.00 3.27
CA ILE A 278 -17.39 23.34 4.27
C ILE A 278 -16.64 24.58 3.77
N ILE A 279 -16.56 25.57 4.69
CA ILE A 279 -16.02 26.89 4.26
C ILE A 279 -14.49 26.79 4.14
N ASP A 280 -13.84 26.10 5.14
CA ASP A 280 -12.37 25.99 5.07
C ASP A 280 -11.92 24.69 5.75
N ILE A 281 -11.12 23.91 4.94
CA ILE A 281 -10.53 22.70 5.51
C ILE A 281 -9.10 22.56 4.96
N THR A 282 -8.19 22.47 5.95
CA THR A 282 -6.77 22.47 5.51
C THR A 282 -6.23 21.04 5.45
N GLU A 283 -6.57 20.22 6.50
CA GLU A 283 -6.03 18.85 6.56
C GLU A 283 -7.17 17.86 6.79
N LEU A 284 -7.08 16.78 5.93
CA LEU A 284 -8.11 15.73 6.08
C LEU A 284 -7.42 14.37 6.23
N ASP A 285 -7.80 13.77 7.36
CA ASP A 285 -7.20 12.44 7.60
C ASP A 285 -8.28 11.35 7.57
N LEU A 286 -8.16 10.44 6.60
CA LEU A 286 -9.10 9.29 6.48
C LEU A 286 -8.34 7.98 6.58
N SER A 287 -7.24 8.03 7.32
CA SER A 287 -6.37 6.84 7.40
C SER A 287 -7.05 5.73 8.22
N SER A 288 -6.65 4.45 7.81
CA SER A 288 -7.13 3.24 8.51
C SER A 288 -8.66 3.17 8.50
N THR A 289 -9.26 3.59 7.40
CA THR A 289 -10.71 3.37 7.18
C THR A 289 -10.91 2.36 6.05
N SER A 290 -12.14 2.10 5.75
CA SER A 290 -12.40 1.12 4.67
C SER A 290 -13.22 1.77 3.55
N ILE A 291 -12.88 3.00 3.29
CA ILE A 291 -13.66 3.73 2.26
C ILE A 291 -13.23 3.25 0.87
N VAL A 292 -14.25 3.25 -0.02
CA VAL A 292 -13.99 2.72 -1.38
C VAL A 292 -13.82 3.91 -2.35
N LYS A 293 -14.54 5.00 -2.07
CA LYS A 293 -14.42 6.17 -2.96
C LYS A 293 -14.44 7.45 -2.13
N MET A 294 -13.80 8.46 -2.74
CA MET A 294 -13.78 9.77 -2.05
C MET A 294 -14.89 10.67 -2.62
N PRO A 295 -15.34 11.60 -1.77
CA PRO A 295 -16.36 12.52 -2.28
C PRO A 295 -15.79 13.52 -3.30
N SER A 296 -16.66 14.02 -4.21
CA SER A 296 -16.20 14.84 -5.35
C SER A 296 -16.32 16.33 -5.02
N ALA A 297 -17.06 16.67 -3.85
CA ALA A 297 -17.28 18.10 -3.59
C ALA A 297 -16.79 18.45 -2.19
N GLY A 298 -16.27 19.74 -2.08
CA GLY A 298 -15.95 20.26 -0.73
C GLY A 298 -14.49 20.02 -0.35
N LEU A 299 -13.60 19.60 -1.42
CA LEU A 299 -12.19 19.29 -1.11
C LEU A 299 -11.27 20.32 -1.76
N GLN A 300 -11.82 21.52 -2.08
CA GLN A 300 -11.06 22.50 -2.87
C GLN A 300 -9.98 23.18 -2.01
N THR A 301 -10.24 23.26 -0.72
CA THR A 301 -9.33 24.10 0.11
C THR A 301 -8.31 23.20 0.82
N ILE A 302 -8.34 21.86 0.57
CA ILE A 302 -7.47 20.96 1.36
C ILE A 302 -6.03 21.15 0.88
N GLU A 303 -5.08 21.19 1.83
CA GLU A 303 -3.65 21.31 1.50
C GLU A 303 -2.91 19.98 1.75
N ALA A 304 -3.41 19.31 2.80
CA ALA A 304 -2.79 18.00 3.08
C ALA A 304 -3.85 16.92 3.25
N LEU A 305 -3.55 15.77 2.56
CA LEU A 305 -4.50 14.65 2.57
C LEU A 305 -3.78 13.39 3.07
N TYR A 306 -4.46 12.81 4.13
CA TYR A 306 -3.86 11.58 4.65
C TYR A 306 -4.83 10.39 4.45
N ILE A 307 -4.37 9.41 3.72
CA ILE A 307 -5.12 8.13 3.54
C ILE A 307 -4.12 6.97 3.63
N LEU A 308 -3.73 6.71 4.80
CA LEU A 308 -2.75 5.61 5.02
C LEU A 308 -3.46 4.35 5.51
N ASN A 309 -3.01 3.22 5.06
CA ASN A 309 -3.58 1.91 5.46
C ASN A 309 -5.06 1.78 5.10
N THR A 310 -5.45 2.39 4.01
CA THR A 310 -6.80 2.22 3.47
C THR A 310 -6.72 1.49 2.12
N HIS A 311 -6.74 0.16 2.13
CA HIS A 311 -6.43 -0.67 0.93
C HIS A 311 -7.67 -0.83 0.05
N THR A 312 -8.84 -0.37 0.61
CA THR A 312 -10.10 -0.60 -0.15
C THR A 312 -10.36 0.57 -1.11
N LEU A 313 -9.53 1.63 -0.99
CA LEU A 313 -9.78 2.79 -1.86
C LEU A 313 -9.34 2.48 -3.29
N LYS A 314 -10.33 2.62 -4.18
CA LYS A 314 -10.08 2.16 -5.56
C LYS A 314 -9.56 3.32 -6.42
N THR A 315 -10.25 4.47 -6.33
CA THR A 315 -9.84 5.58 -7.20
C THR A 315 -9.89 6.90 -6.41
N ILE A 316 -9.07 7.84 -6.94
CA ILE A 316 -9.14 9.19 -6.32
C ILE A 316 -9.89 10.13 -7.27
N PRO A 317 -10.64 11.09 -6.69
CA PRO A 317 -11.38 12.03 -7.56
C PRO A 317 -10.43 12.87 -8.43
N SER A 318 -11.07 13.56 -9.28
CA SER A 318 -10.24 14.38 -10.20
C SER A 318 -9.32 15.33 -9.41
N ILE A 319 -8.13 15.37 -9.98
CA ILE A 319 -7.11 16.19 -9.28
C ILE A 319 -7.54 17.66 -9.29
N TYR A 320 -8.43 17.96 -10.27
CA TYR A 320 -8.88 19.35 -10.37
C TYR A 320 -9.86 19.71 -9.25
N ASN A 321 -10.34 18.64 -8.54
CA ASN A 321 -11.20 18.94 -7.36
C ASN A 321 -10.36 19.43 -6.18
N PHE A 322 -8.98 19.20 -6.32
CA PHE A 322 -8.06 19.65 -5.27
C PHE A 322 -7.34 20.92 -5.74
N ARG A 323 -7.80 22.10 -5.40
CA ARG A 323 -7.23 23.35 -5.97
C ARG A 323 -5.97 23.76 -5.20
N ASN A 324 -5.96 23.32 -3.85
CA ASN A 324 -4.84 23.87 -3.05
C ASN A 324 -4.00 22.73 -2.46
N LEU A 325 -4.21 21.58 -3.01
CA LEU A 325 -3.53 20.42 -2.39
C LEU A 325 -2.01 20.56 -2.58
N GLN A 326 -1.25 20.33 -1.49
CA GLN A 326 0.21 20.41 -1.56
C GLN A 326 0.85 19.05 -1.25
N ARG A 327 0.22 18.40 -0.23
CA ARG A 327 0.80 17.10 0.17
C ARG A 327 -0.30 16.03 0.24
N ALA A 328 0.10 14.82 -0.29
CA ALA A 328 -0.87 13.70 -0.23
C ALA A 328 -0.12 12.43 0.21
N TYR A 329 -0.59 11.99 1.36
CA TYR A 329 -0.09 10.67 1.82
C TYR A 329 -1.14 9.59 1.59
N LEU A 330 -0.78 8.73 0.62
CA LEU A 330 -1.79 7.72 0.19
C LEU A 330 -1.27 6.32 0.45
N THR A 331 -2.25 5.33 0.27
CA THR A 331 -1.88 3.92 0.54
C THR A 331 -1.28 3.29 -0.72
N HIS A 332 -1.89 3.60 -1.83
CA HIS A 332 -1.38 2.95 -3.06
C HIS A 332 -0.54 3.96 -3.85
N SER A 333 0.62 3.47 -4.40
CA SER A 333 1.55 4.34 -5.14
C SER A 333 0.95 4.80 -6.47
N PHE A 334 0.05 3.96 -7.10
CA PHE A 334 -0.48 4.34 -8.43
C PHE A 334 -1.46 5.51 -8.31
N HIS A 335 -2.00 5.84 -7.10
CA HIS A 335 -2.86 7.04 -6.92
C HIS A 335 -2.06 8.32 -7.11
N CYS A 336 -0.81 8.22 -6.84
CA CYS A 336 0.05 9.41 -7.00
C CYS A 336 0.32 9.71 -8.48
N CYS A 337 0.07 8.74 -9.33
CA CYS A 337 0.26 8.98 -10.78
C CYS A 337 -0.80 9.94 -11.33
N ALA A 338 -1.86 10.03 -10.63
CA ALA A 338 -2.93 10.97 -11.08
C ALA A 338 -2.45 12.42 -11.03
N PHE A 339 -1.52 12.71 -10.11
CA PHE A 339 -1.04 14.10 -9.97
C PHE A 339 0.08 14.38 -10.98
N GLN A 340 0.75 13.36 -11.44
CA GLN A 340 1.83 13.55 -12.43
C GLN A 340 1.26 13.64 -13.86
N PHE A 341 0.12 12.86 -14.05
CA PHE A 341 -0.44 12.84 -15.42
C PHE A 341 -1.95 13.10 -15.32
N PRO A 342 -2.38 14.37 -15.16
CA PRO A 342 -3.80 14.71 -14.98
C PRO A 342 -4.60 14.48 -16.27
N SER A 343 -4.00 14.63 -17.46
CA SER A 343 -4.73 14.42 -18.74
C SER A 343 -5.15 12.96 -18.92
N ARG A 344 -4.33 12.09 -18.32
CA ARG A 344 -4.68 10.65 -18.47
C ARG A 344 -5.61 10.21 -17.34
N HIS A 345 -5.56 10.81 -16.22
CA HIS A 345 -6.39 10.40 -15.07
C HIS A 345 -7.87 10.69 -15.34
N ASP A 346 -8.20 11.95 -15.79
CA ASP A 346 -9.58 12.35 -16.13
C ASP A 346 -9.54 13.27 -17.37
N PRO A 347 -9.61 12.58 -18.54
CA PRO A 347 -9.44 13.32 -19.81
C PRO A 347 -10.55 14.35 -20.01
N LEU A 348 -11.78 13.87 -19.64
CA LEU A 348 -12.91 14.80 -19.85
C LEU A 348 -12.75 16.07 -19.00
N ARG A 349 -12.54 15.94 -17.74
CA ARG A 349 -12.40 17.11 -16.85
C ARG A 349 -11.16 17.94 -17.22
N HIS A 350 -10.06 17.26 -17.59
CA HIS A 350 -8.85 18.00 -18.03
C HIS A 350 -9.14 18.83 -19.27
N ALA A 351 -9.88 18.23 -20.24
CA ALA A 351 -10.24 19.00 -21.44
C ALA A 351 -11.09 20.23 -21.10
N GLN A 352 -12.02 20.02 -20.16
CA GLN A 352 -12.85 21.17 -19.72
C GLN A 352 -11.98 22.26 -19.07
N ARG A 353 -11.09 21.83 -18.25
CA ARG A 353 -10.20 22.82 -17.60
C ARG A 353 -9.34 23.55 -18.64
N MET A 354 -8.91 22.83 -19.59
CA MET A 354 -8.10 23.46 -20.64
C MET A 354 -8.93 24.49 -21.43
N LEU A 355 -10.17 24.09 -21.69
CA LEU A 355 -11.05 25.05 -22.39
C LEU A 355 -11.28 26.30 -21.53
N GLU A 356 -11.41 26.03 -20.20
CA GLU A 356 -11.62 27.18 -19.30
C GLU A 356 -10.39 28.10 -19.29
N ILE A 357 -9.33 27.46 -19.33
CA ILE A 357 -8.09 28.25 -19.29
C ILE A 357 -7.95 29.03 -20.61
N GLU A 358 -8.31 28.40 -21.69
CA GLU A 358 -8.26 29.07 -22.99
C GLU A 358 -9.23 30.26 -23.06
N LYS A 359 -10.44 29.97 -22.52
CA LYS A 359 -11.41 31.08 -22.48
C LYS A 359 -10.85 32.26 -21.66
N TRP A 360 -10.22 31.80 -20.58
CA TRP A 360 -9.63 32.84 -19.72
C TRP A 360 -8.50 33.57 -20.45
N ARG A 361 -7.73 32.91 -21.23
CA ARG A 361 -6.62 33.52 -21.98
C ARG A 361 -7.14 34.49 -23.04
N THR A 362 -8.17 34.11 -23.75
CA THR A 362 -8.73 34.99 -24.80
C THR A 362 -9.34 36.25 -24.17
N GLN A 363 -10.01 36.00 -23.00
CA GLN A 363 -10.60 37.18 -22.32
C GLN A 363 -9.49 38.14 -21.86
N CYS A 364 -8.44 37.52 -21.51
CA CYS A 364 -7.34 38.40 -21.07
C CYS A 364 -6.70 39.10 -22.28
N ASN A 365 -6.50 38.47 -23.38
CA ASN A 365 -5.91 39.12 -24.57
C ASN A 365 -6.85 40.17 -25.17
N GLY A 366 -8.18 39.87 -25.18
CA GLY A 366 -9.19 40.87 -25.65
C GLY A 366 -9.15 42.15 -24.80
N GLU A 367 -8.97 42.00 -23.52
CA GLU A 367 -8.96 43.18 -22.63
C GLU A 367 -7.62 43.93 -22.75
N ARG A 368 -6.49 43.16 -22.97
CA ARG A 368 -5.19 43.82 -23.26
C ARG A 368 -5.26 44.62 -24.56
N ASN A 369 -5.94 44.09 -25.62
CA ASN A 369 -6.05 44.78 -26.92
C ASN A 369 -6.97 46.00 -26.83
N SER A 370 -8.03 45.92 -26.05
CA SER A 370 -8.94 47.06 -25.84
C SER A 370 -8.24 48.17 -25.03
N ARG A 371 -7.37 47.79 -24.01
CA ARG A 371 -6.58 48.80 -23.26
C ARG A 371 -5.54 49.46 -24.16
N ARG A 372 -4.88 48.64 -25.01
CA ARG A 372 -3.92 49.20 -25.98
C ARG A 372 -4.61 50.18 -26.95
N GLU A 373 -5.83 49.89 -27.32
CA GLU A 373 -6.55 50.78 -28.26
C GLU A 373 -7.01 52.06 -27.56
N ARG A 374 -7.36 51.97 -26.22
CA ARG A 374 -7.76 53.16 -25.44
C ARG A 374 -6.53 54.02 -25.11
N ASN A 375 -5.41 53.38 -24.85
CA ASN A 375 -4.17 54.13 -24.58
C ASN A 375 -3.65 54.82 -25.85
N ILE A 376 -3.85 54.18 -27.02
CA ILE A 376 -3.48 54.83 -28.30
C ILE A 376 -4.46 55.98 -28.59
N ALA A 377 -5.76 55.82 -28.25
CA ALA A 377 -6.76 56.89 -28.47
C ALA A 377 -6.54 58.05 -27.48
N LYS A 378 -6.05 57.81 -26.30
CA LYS A 378 -5.75 58.84 -25.29
C LYS A 378 -4.42 59.54 -25.62
N LYS A 379 -3.46 58.82 -26.20
CA LYS A 379 -2.20 59.42 -26.70
C LYS A 379 -2.46 60.32 -27.93
N ILE A 380 -3.49 60.00 -28.70
CA ILE A 380 -3.83 60.84 -29.87
C ILE A 380 -4.63 62.06 -29.41
N GLU A 381 -5.30 61.97 -28.17
CA GLU A 381 -6.07 63.10 -27.60
C GLU A 381 -5.17 64.00 -26.75
N SER A 382 -3.97 63.51 -26.32
CA SER A 382 -3.01 64.30 -25.53
C SER A 382 -1.97 64.94 -26.44
N GLN A 383 -1.89 64.51 -27.72
CA GLN A 383 -1.01 65.19 -28.70
C GLN A 383 -1.74 66.33 -29.39
N GLN A 384 -3.08 66.56 -29.07
CA GLN A 384 -3.82 67.72 -29.63
C GLN A 384 -3.97 68.81 -28.55
N ASP A 385 -3.34 68.62 -27.28
CA ASP A 385 -3.44 69.67 -26.24
C ASP A 385 -2.04 70.07 -25.79
N ASP A 386 -0.95 69.89 -26.60
CA ASP A 386 0.31 70.49 -26.13
C ASP A 386 1.08 71.06 -27.34
N LEU A 387 0.43 71.97 -28.15
CA LEU A 387 1.24 72.99 -28.86
C LEU A 387 1.20 74.31 -28.08
N GLY A 388 1.89 74.35 -26.90
CA GLY A 388 2.42 75.70 -26.56
C GLY A 388 3.20 75.64 -25.25
N THR A 389 4.53 75.45 -25.31
CA THR A 389 5.43 76.35 -24.56
C THR A 389 6.65 75.54 -24.09
N LEU A 390 7.83 75.69 -24.81
CA LEU A 390 9.28 75.92 -24.73
C LEU A 390 9.70 76.38 -23.33
N GLY A 391 10.42 75.47 -22.58
CA GLY A 391 11.60 75.96 -21.82
C GLY A 391 12.10 74.90 -20.85
N GLY A 392 13.30 74.30 -21.14
CA GLY A 392 14.65 74.39 -20.54
C GLY A 392 14.76 73.52 -19.28
N SER A 393 15.72 72.52 -19.33
CA SER A 393 17.07 72.24 -18.77
C SER A 393 16.95 71.41 -17.49
N GLU A 394 17.57 70.24 -17.59
CA GLU A 394 18.84 69.74 -17.03
C GLU A 394 18.58 68.97 -15.73
N ALA A 395 18.97 67.71 -15.81
CA ALA A 395 20.24 67.06 -15.40
C ALA A 395 19.94 65.94 -14.39
N LEU A 396 20.33 64.71 -14.84
CA LEU A 396 21.59 63.95 -14.65
C LEU A 396 21.49 63.04 -13.43
N SER A 397 21.55 61.77 -13.72
CA SER A 397 22.65 60.78 -13.78
C SER A 397 22.44 59.72 -12.69
N ALA A 398 22.49 58.48 -13.19
CA ALA A 398 23.53 57.46 -13.44
C ALA A 398 23.31 56.26 -12.52
N ASP A 399 23.07 55.16 -13.12
CA ASP A 399 23.59 53.84 -13.56
C ASP A 399 24.23 53.09 -12.38
N VAL A 400 23.81 51.79 -12.17
CA VAL A 400 24.76 50.65 -12.29
C VAL A 400 24.10 49.42 -11.65
N LEU A 401 23.84 48.33 -12.46
CA LEU A 401 23.94 46.87 -12.63
C LEU A 401 24.64 46.21 -11.45
N SER A 402 23.97 45.16 -10.87
CA SER A 402 24.52 43.79 -10.68
C SER A 402 23.64 43.01 -9.70
N THR A 403 22.94 41.94 -10.16
CA THR A 403 22.63 40.75 -9.33
C THR A 403 23.90 39.97 -8.99
N PRO A 404 23.81 38.84 -7.99
CA PRO A 404 22.95 37.97 -7.16
C PRO A 404 23.77 37.20 -6.11
N PHE A 405 23.12 36.99 -4.89
CA PHE A 405 23.09 35.69 -4.16
C PHE A 405 22.92 35.96 -2.67
N SER A 406 21.87 35.34 -1.98
CA SER A 406 22.19 34.66 -0.70
C SER A 406 20.90 34.10 -0.08
N SER A 407 20.86 32.70 0.18
CA SER A 407 21.18 31.77 1.30
C SER A 407 19.90 31.40 2.06
N VAL A 408 19.44 30.16 1.86
CA VAL A 408 18.95 28.99 2.62
C VAL A 408 19.50 29.01 4.05
N ASP A 409 18.61 29.36 5.04
CA ASP A 409 18.77 28.97 6.46
C ASP A 409 17.59 28.09 6.89
N TYR A 410 17.73 26.71 7.11
CA TYR A 410 17.39 25.55 7.94
C TYR A 410 17.73 25.79 9.41
N MET A 411 16.69 25.96 10.39
CA MET A 411 16.63 25.14 11.63
C MET A 411 15.38 25.52 12.42
N ALA A 412 14.36 24.54 12.75
CA ALA A 412 14.04 24.20 14.16
C ALA A 412 12.67 23.51 14.21
N ASP A 413 12.63 22.13 14.21
CA ASP A 413 11.92 21.05 14.94
C ASP A 413 11.69 21.42 16.41
N ALA A 414 10.38 21.59 16.76
CA ALA A 414 9.59 20.91 17.83
C ALA A 414 8.63 21.91 18.46
N ALA A 415 7.33 22.01 17.84
CA ALA A 415 6.25 22.50 18.72
C ALA A 415 4.89 22.16 18.11
N MET A 416 4.17 20.98 18.50
CA MET A 416 2.72 20.72 18.62
C MET A 416 1.92 21.55 17.61
N ASN A 417 1.80 21.05 16.36
CA ASN A 417 1.20 21.65 15.14
C ASN A 417 -0.29 21.97 15.33
N LEU A 418 -0.69 23.01 16.10
CA LEU A 418 -2.03 23.64 16.10
C LEU A 418 -2.40 24.12 14.70
N GLY A 419 -3.34 23.43 13.95
CA GLY A 419 -3.95 23.77 12.67
C GLY A 419 -4.35 25.25 12.58
N TYR A 420 -3.73 26.11 11.82
CA TYR A 420 -4.02 27.55 11.67
C TYR A 420 -5.14 27.75 10.64
N PHE A 421 -6.32 28.44 11.03
CA PHE A 421 -7.41 28.88 10.15
C PHE A 421 -6.97 30.10 9.33
N HIS A 422 -7.18 30.01 8.12
CA HIS A 422 -6.78 31.18 7.30
C HIS A 422 -7.40 32.47 7.86
N GLU A 423 -6.69 33.52 8.26
CA GLU A 423 -7.15 34.93 8.10
C GLU A 423 -7.40 35.26 6.61
N GLU A 424 -8.78 35.15 6.28
CA GLU A 424 -8.94 35.68 4.90
C GLU A 424 -7.63 35.64 4.13
N ILE A 425 -7.45 34.63 3.44
CA ILE A 425 -6.40 34.73 2.40
C ILE A 425 -5.80 36.14 2.39
N THR A 426 -4.84 36.60 3.19
CA THR A 426 -4.24 37.81 2.57
C THR A 426 -3.92 37.56 1.09
N ILE A 427 -4.97 37.31 0.35
CA ILE A 427 -4.55 37.85 -0.96
C ILE A 427 -3.93 39.24 -0.74
N ASN A 428 -2.61 39.40 -0.38
CA ASN A 428 -2.21 40.82 -0.57
C ASN A 428 -3.39 41.68 -1.04
N PRO A 429 -4.15 42.43 -0.27
CA PRO A 429 -5.12 43.36 -0.86
C PRO A 429 -4.58 44.02 -2.14
N ASP A 430 -3.18 43.63 -2.40
CA ASP A 430 -2.70 44.00 -3.76
C ASP A 430 -2.89 42.86 -4.75
N ASP A 431 -3.17 41.52 -4.29
CA ASP A 431 -3.48 40.41 -5.23
C ASP A 431 -4.96 40.40 -5.60
N GLU A 432 -5.80 41.25 -4.93
CA GLU A 432 -7.23 41.44 -5.29
C GLU A 432 -7.41 42.72 -6.10
N GLN A 433 -6.17 43.31 -6.27
CA GLN A 433 -6.16 44.44 -7.21
C GLN A 433 -5.18 44.14 -8.36
N PHE A 434 -4.41 42.88 -8.35
CA PHE A 434 -3.07 42.66 -8.96
C PHE A 434 -3.13 41.41 -9.83
N ALA A 435 -4.10 40.39 -10.29
CA ALA A 435 -4.82 40.14 -11.55
C ALA A 435 -5.15 41.45 -12.27
N GLU A 436 -4.85 42.52 -11.91
CA GLU A 436 -5.59 43.75 -12.26
C GLU A 436 -5.16 44.24 -13.65
N PHE A 437 -5.03 43.44 -14.95
CA PHE A 437 -4.88 44.08 -16.28
C PHE A 437 -3.83 43.31 -17.10
N CYS A 438 -3.65 41.88 -17.10
CA CYS A 438 -3.02 40.67 -17.65
C CYS A 438 -1.49 40.83 -17.68
N GLY A 439 -0.74 40.58 -16.76
CA GLY A 439 0.68 40.14 -16.84
C GLY A 439 0.80 38.62 -16.91
N ASN A 440 2.09 38.05 -17.43
CA ASN A 440 2.50 36.68 -17.81
C ASN A 440 2.00 35.64 -16.81
N PHE A 441 0.76 35.12 -16.97
CA PHE A 441 0.11 34.02 -16.22
C PHE A 441 0.96 32.75 -16.31
N THR A 442 1.81 32.46 -15.23
CA THR A 442 2.39 31.09 -15.28
C THR A 442 1.53 30.14 -14.43
N PHE A 443 0.48 29.49 -15.04
CA PHE A 443 -0.22 28.36 -14.35
C PHE A 443 0.78 27.47 -13.62
N ARG A 444 1.20 27.95 -12.40
CA ARG A 444 2.12 27.04 -11.68
C ARG A 444 1.42 25.71 -11.38
N LYS A 445 1.63 24.72 -12.27
CA LYS A 445 1.21 23.36 -11.87
C LYS A 445 1.52 23.10 -10.39
N PRO A 446 0.52 23.28 -9.47
CA PRO A 446 0.90 22.96 -8.08
C PRO A 446 1.60 21.59 -7.99
N SER A 447 2.95 21.64 -7.92
CA SER A 447 3.66 20.35 -7.70
C SER A 447 3.25 19.73 -6.35
N VAL A 448 2.27 18.78 -6.43
CA VAL A 448 1.78 18.07 -5.22
C VAL A 448 2.79 16.97 -4.85
N GLU A 449 3.29 17.14 -3.61
CA GLU A 449 4.13 16.02 -3.10
C GLU A 449 3.27 14.85 -2.63
N CYS A 450 3.44 13.73 -3.39
CA CYS A 450 2.56 12.57 -3.08
C CYS A 450 3.43 11.38 -2.66
N TYR A 451 2.92 10.70 -1.55
CA TYR A 451 3.62 9.50 -1.05
C TYR A 451 2.63 8.34 -0.90
N PRO A 452 3.08 7.04 -1.23
CA PRO A 452 4.44 6.62 -1.62
C PRO A 452 4.69 6.83 -3.12
N MET A 453 5.94 7.09 -3.42
CA MET A 453 6.29 7.36 -4.82
C MET A 453 6.28 6.06 -5.63
N PRO A 454 5.60 6.20 -6.82
CA PRO A 454 5.60 5.00 -7.67
C PRO A 454 7.01 4.46 -7.93
N ASP A 455 7.13 3.11 -7.85
CA ASP A 455 8.45 2.46 -8.08
C ASP A 455 8.41 1.60 -9.34
N ALA A 456 9.52 1.04 -9.78
CA ALA A 456 9.68 0.28 -11.04
C ALA A 456 8.70 -0.89 -11.12
N LEU A 457 8.27 -1.46 -9.99
CA LEU A 457 7.35 -2.61 -10.00
C LEU A 457 5.89 -2.15 -10.00
N ASN A 458 5.75 -0.76 -9.64
CA ASN A 458 4.42 -0.11 -9.75
C ASN A 458 4.54 1.25 -10.45
N PRO A 459 4.75 1.15 -11.80
CA PRO A 459 4.97 2.42 -12.51
C PRO A 459 3.65 3.11 -12.88
N CYS A 460 3.85 4.51 -13.05
CA CYS A 460 2.68 5.32 -13.46
C CYS A 460 2.31 5.05 -14.92
N GLU A 461 3.43 4.43 -15.65
CA GLU A 461 3.17 4.08 -17.07
C GLU A 461 2.57 2.68 -17.20
N ASP A 462 2.24 2.31 -18.39
CA ASP A 462 1.70 0.95 -18.65
C ASP A 462 2.68 -0.13 -18.16
N VAL A 463 2.14 -1.31 -17.77
CA VAL A 463 2.89 -2.46 -17.21
C VAL A 463 4.17 -2.70 -18.01
N MET A 464 4.26 -2.51 -19.39
CA MET A 464 5.45 -2.83 -20.22
C MET A 464 6.15 -1.54 -20.64
N GLY A 465 5.48 -0.37 -20.57
CA GLY A 465 6.07 1.00 -20.60
C GLY A 465 6.48 1.38 -22.02
N ALA A 466 7.36 0.50 -22.85
CA ALA A 466 7.88 0.88 -24.18
C ALA A 466 7.14 0.12 -25.30
N GLN A 467 7.00 0.84 -26.43
CA GLN A 467 6.27 0.25 -27.57
C GLN A 467 7.01 -0.97 -28.12
N TRP A 468 8.37 -0.93 -28.15
CA TRP A 468 9.08 -2.12 -28.70
C TRP A 468 8.97 -3.32 -27.75
N LEU A 469 8.88 -3.03 -26.45
CA LEU A 469 8.72 -4.17 -25.51
C LEU A 469 7.33 -4.80 -25.66
N ARG A 470 6.42 -4.11 -26.06
CA ARG A 470 5.04 -4.65 -26.23
C ARG A 470 4.96 -5.58 -27.43
N ILE A 471 5.67 -5.04 -28.48
CA ILE A 471 5.65 -5.90 -29.68
C ILE A 471 6.44 -7.18 -29.41
N SER A 472 7.48 -7.03 -28.72
CA SER A 472 8.35 -8.19 -28.45
C SER A 472 7.65 -9.21 -27.54
N VAL A 473 6.84 -8.78 -26.59
CA VAL A 473 6.20 -9.73 -25.64
C VAL A 473 5.17 -10.59 -26.39
N TRP A 474 4.52 -10.00 -27.34
CA TRP A 474 3.53 -10.82 -28.08
C TRP A 474 4.24 -11.87 -28.95
N VAL A 475 5.43 -11.48 -29.41
CA VAL A 475 6.18 -12.49 -30.18
C VAL A 475 6.63 -13.63 -29.25
N VAL A 476 7.11 -13.25 -28.12
CA VAL A 476 7.54 -14.28 -27.16
C VAL A 476 6.34 -15.15 -26.75
N VAL A 477 5.20 -14.53 -26.57
CA VAL A 477 4.00 -15.30 -26.17
C VAL A 477 3.64 -16.27 -27.29
N ALA A 478 3.73 -15.80 -28.46
CA ALA A 478 3.36 -16.68 -29.59
C ALA A 478 4.32 -17.87 -29.69
N LEU A 479 5.61 -17.54 -29.58
CA LEU A 479 6.59 -18.64 -29.68
C LEU A 479 6.45 -19.62 -28.52
N ALA A 480 6.22 -19.13 -27.36
CA ALA A 480 6.12 -20.03 -26.17
C ALA A 480 4.85 -20.87 -26.22
N VAL A 481 3.73 -20.34 -26.64
CA VAL A 481 2.46 -21.10 -26.59
C VAL A 481 2.41 -22.07 -27.77
N VAL A 482 2.78 -21.53 -28.95
CA VAL A 482 2.68 -22.41 -30.14
C VAL A 482 3.74 -23.51 -30.05
N GLY A 483 4.96 -23.14 -29.70
CA GLY A 483 6.05 -24.14 -29.59
C GLY A 483 5.74 -25.26 -28.59
N ASN A 484 5.27 -24.87 -27.45
CA ASN A 484 5.08 -25.89 -26.38
C ASN A 484 3.79 -26.69 -26.61
N VAL A 485 2.78 -26.08 -27.31
CA VAL A 485 1.58 -26.88 -27.70
C VAL A 485 2.00 -27.92 -28.75
N ALA A 486 2.82 -27.47 -29.64
CA ALA A 486 3.30 -28.42 -30.66
C ALA A 486 4.07 -29.57 -30.02
N VAL A 487 4.98 -29.23 -29.09
CA VAL A 487 5.75 -30.30 -28.41
C VAL A 487 4.80 -31.27 -27.70
N LEU A 488 3.77 -30.76 -27.08
CA LEU A 488 2.81 -31.64 -26.36
C LEU A 488 2.01 -32.48 -27.35
N THR A 489 1.65 -31.85 -28.45
CA THR A 489 0.84 -32.59 -29.43
C THR A 489 1.66 -33.73 -30.06
N VAL A 490 2.87 -33.42 -30.39
CA VAL A 490 3.70 -34.46 -31.04
C VAL A 490 3.99 -35.59 -30.05
N ASN A 491 4.29 -35.27 -28.86
CA ASN A 491 4.68 -36.31 -27.88
C ASN A 491 3.48 -37.13 -27.42
N LEU A 492 2.26 -36.51 -27.43
CA LEU A 492 1.08 -37.26 -26.94
C LEU A 492 0.43 -38.04 -28.09
N SER A 493 0.69 -37.64 -29.33
CA SER A 493 -0.02 -38.24 -30.47
C SER A 493 0.74 -39.48 -30.97
N ILE A 494 2.01 -39.54 -30.73
CA ILE A 494 2.77 -40.70 -31.24
C ILE A 494 3.14 -41.59 -30.04
N ARG A 495 2.51 -42.82 -30.04
CA ARG A 495 2.78 -43.71 -28.89
C ARG A 495 3.87 -44.72 -29.27
N PRO A 496 5.05 -44.56 -28.65
CA PRO A 496 6.09 -45.56 -28.94
C PRO A 496 5.87 -46.86 -28.17
N GLU A 497 6.39 -47.90 -28.68
CA GLU A 497 6.31 -49.24 -28.05
C GLU A 497 6.91 -49.25 -26.64
N ILE A 498 7.97 -48.38 -26.31
CA ILE A 498 8.49 -48.12 -24.95
C ILE A 498 8.71 -46.61 -24.79
N THR A 499 7.99 -46.14 -23.74
CA THR A 499 8.11 -44.68 -23.56
C THR A 499 9.36 -44.35 -22.73
N PRO A 500 10.26 -43.62 -23.45
CA PRO A 500 11.45 -43.20 -22.69
C PRO A 500 11.10 -42.16 -21.61
N VAL A 501 11.81 -42.26 -20.43
CA VAL A 501 11.60 -41.33 -19.29
C VAL A 501 11.81 -39.88 -19.77
N ALA A 502 12.70 -39.64 -20.69
CA ALA A 502 13.01 -38.30 -21.21
C ALA A 502 11.81 -37.68 -21.94
N ARG A 503 11.05 -38.50 -22.68
CA ARG A 503 9.83 -37.99 -23.34
C ARG A 503 8.76 -37.60 -22.31
N PHE A 504 8.66 -38.43 -21.28
CA PHE A 504 7.72 -38.14 -20.18
C PHE A 504 8.07 -36.82 -19.49
N LEU A 505 9.35 -36.56 -19.22
CA LEU A 505 9.78 -35.33 -18.53
C LEU A 505 9.67 -34.13 -19.46
N MET A 506 9.83 -34.32 -20.76
CA MET A 506 9.67 -33.22 -21.74
C MET A 506 8.21 -32.77 -21.82
N CYS A 507 7.33 -33.71 -21.65
CA CYS A 507 5.91 -33.32 -21.67
C CYS A 507 5.57 -32.43 -20.47
N HIS A 508 6.07 -32.82 -19.30
CA HIS A 508 5.79 -31.99 -18.12
C HIS A 508 6.50 -30.62 -18.23
N LEU A 509 7.71 -30.64 -18.80
CA LEU A 509 8.39 -29.33 -19.01
C LEU A 509 7.59 -28.48 -20.00
N ALA A 510 7.11 -29.07 -21.11
CA ALA A 510 6.29 -28.32 -22.06
C ALA A 510 5.00 -27.81 -21.41
N PHE A 511 4.40 -28.59 -20.52
CA PHE A 511 3.19 -28.11 -19.82
C PHE A 511 3.53 -26.91 -18.93
N ALA A 512 4.60 -27.03 -18.14
CA ALA A 512 4.98 -25.90 -17.26
C ALA A 512 5.26 -24.64 -18.08
N ASP A 513 5.97 -24.79 -19.23
CA ASP A 513 6.29 -23.63 -20.07
C ASP A 513 5.04 -23.06 -20.75
N LEU A 514 4.10 -23.95 -21.06
CA LEU A 514 2.81 -23.43 -21.60
C LEU A 514 2.10 -22.56 -20.56
N CYS A 515 2.11 -23.03 -19.30
CA CYS A 515 1.50 -22.21 -18.22
C CYS A 515 2.21 -20.86 -18.11
N LEU A 516 3.57 -20.89 -18.26
CA LEU A 516 4.29 -19.60 -18.20
C LEU A 516 3.92 -18.74 -19.42
N GLY A 517 3.74 -19.32 -20.62
CA GLY A 517 3.23 -18.59 -21.79
C GLY A 517 1.84 -17.98 -21.54
N LEU A 518 0.92 -18.73 -20.89
CA LEU A 518 -0.44 -18.20 -20.62
C LEU A 518 -0.36 -17.03 -19.62
N TYR A 519 0.52 -17.16 -18.67
CA TYR A 519 0.74 -16.02 -17.74
C TYR A 519 1.15 -14.77 -18.52
N LEU A 520 2.15 -14.89 -19.42
CA LEU A 520 2.60 -13.70 -20.19
C LEU A 520 1.47 -13.19 -21.09
N PHE A 521 0.72 -14.10 -21.59
CA PHE A 521 -0.43 -13.67 -22.39
C PHE A 521 -1.40 -12.83 -21.56
N LEU A 522 -1.68 -13.27 -20.29
CA LEU A 522 -2.59 -12.50 -19.42
C LEU A 522 -2.03 -11.10 -19.15
N VAL A 523 -0.78 -11.06 -18.89
CA VAL A 523 -0.18 -9.74 -18.60
C VAL A 523 -0.20 -8.87 -19.86
N ALA A 524 0.14 -9.42 -21.00
CA ALA A 524 0.09 -8.67 -22.27
C ALA A 524 -1.34 -8.21 -22.60
N SER A 525 -2.32 -9.02 -22.30
CA SER A 525 -3.72 -8.65 -22.57
C SER A 525 -4.15 -7.45 -21.72
N ILE A 526 -3.79 -7.52 -20.43
CA ILE A 526 -4.20 -6.38 -19.57
C ILE A 526 -3.43 -5.12 -19.99
N ASP A 527 -2.24 -5.31 -20.31
CA ASP A 527 -1.50 -4.14 -20.81
C ASP A 527 -2.16 -3.54 -22.05
N ALA A 528 -2.64 -4.40 -23.00
CA ALA A 528 -3.33 -3.90 -24.20
C ALA A 528 -4.68 -3.26 -23.84
N HIS A 529 -5.35 -3.81 -22.81
CA HIS A 529 -6.69 -3.28 -22.45
C HIS A 529 -6.55 -1.93 -21.72
N SER A 530 -5.55 -1.78 -20.99
CA SER A 530 -5.44 -0.58 -20.13
C SER A 530 -4.41 0.39 -20.72
N MET A 531 -4.41 0.41 -22.04
CA MET A 531 -3.34 1.20 -22.69
C MET A 531 -3.59 2.70 -22.44
N GLY A 532 -2.54 3.27 -21.82
CA GLY A 532 -2.59 4.74 -21.67
C GLY A 532 -3.33 5.17 -20.40
N GLU A 533 -4.06 4.18 -19.78
CA GLU A 533 -4.77 4.58 -18.54
C GLU A 533 -4.66 3.45 -17.50
N TYR A 534 -3.51 2.80 -17.37
CA TYR A 534 -3.36 1.63 -16.48
C TYR A 534 -3.62 2.01 -15.02
N PHE A 535 -3.08 3.16 -14.61
CA PHE A 535 -3.18 3.47 -13.16
C PHE A 535 -4.64 3.63 -12.74
N ASN A 536 -5.68 3.84 -13.65
CA ASN A 536 -7.12 3.85 -13.29
C ASN A 536 -7.68 2.43 -13.12
N TYR A 537 -6.99 1.52 -13.70
CA TYR A 537 -7.49 0.12 -13.62
C TYR A 537 -6.56 -0.72 -12.75
N ALA A 538 -5.56 -0.06 -12.16
CA ALA A 538 -4.49 -0.80 -11.44
C ALA A 538 -5.08 -1.55 -10.24
N TYR A 539 -6.04 -0.87 -9.57
CA TYR A 539 -6.60 -1.56 -8.38
C TYR A 539 -7.36 -2.82 -8.80
N ASP A 540 -8.18 -2.72 -9.83
CA ASP A 540 -8.98 -3.90 -10.26
C ASP A 540 -8.07 -5.03 -10.75
N TRP A 541 -6.96 -4.71 -11.34
CA TRP A 541 -6.04 -5.75 -11.83
C TRP A 541 -5.23 -6.35 -10.67
N GLN A 542 -4.59 -5.55 -9.82
CA GLN A 542 -3.67 -6.06 -8.76
C GLN A 542 -4.46 -6.78 -7.65
N TYR A 543 -5.64 -6.27 -7.36
CA TYR A 543 -6.38 -6.89 -6.23
C TYR A 543 -7.54 -7.72 -6.75
N GLY A 544 -7.66 -7.77 -8.03
CA GLY A 544 -8.74 -8.60 -8.63
C GLY A 544 -8.28 -10.05 -8.80
N LEU A 545 -9.18 -10.85 -9.41
CA LEU A 545 -8.91 -12.30 -9.60
C LEU A 545 -7.83 -12.51 -10.68
N GLY A 546 -7.77 -11.58 -11.59
CA GLY A 546 -6.79 -11.72 -12.70
C GLY A 546 -5.34 -11.88 -12.19
N CYS A 547 -4.96 -10.97 -11.29
CA CYS A 547 -3.57 -10.99 -10.79
C CYS A 547 -3.33 -12.22 -9.89
N LYS A 548 -4.37 -12.65 -9.20
CA LYS A 548 -4.21 -13.87 -8.36
C LYS A 548 -3.96 -15.11 -9.23
N VAL A 549 -4.72 -15.21 -10.38
CA VAL A 549 -4.54 -16.37 -11.28
C VAL A 549 -3.17 -16.27 -11.96
N ALA A 550 -2.84 -15.03 -12.34
CA ALA A 550 -1.55 -14.84 -13.04
C ALA A 550 -0.38 -15.16 -12.10
N GLY A 551 -0.49 -14.63 -10.91
CA GLY A 551 0.56 -14.93 -9.90
C GLY A 551 0.69 -16.43 -9.63
N PHE A 552 -0.45 -17.11 -9.49
CA PHE A 552 -0.41 -18.57 -9.26
C PHE A 552 0.25 -19.29 -10.43
N LEU A 553 -0.11 -18.91 -11.67
CA LEU A 553 0.40 -19.61 -12.87
C LEU A 553 1.91 -19.42 -13.00
N THR A 554 2.38 -18.17 -12.74
CA THR A 554 3.81 -17.91 -12.95
C THR A 554 4.65 -18.65 -11.90
N VAL A 555 4.26 -18.65 -10.61
CA VAL A 555 5.08 -19.32 -9.58
C VAL A 555 4.97 -20.84 -9.76
N PHE A 556 3.73 -21.30 -10.06
CA PHE A 556 3.56 -22.74 -10.30
C PHE A 556 4.40 -23.20 -11.49
N ALA A 557 4.30 -22.43 -12.58
CA ALA A 557 5.01 -22.82 -13.81
C ALA A 557 6.53 -22.76 -13.60
N SER A 558 6.97 -21.76 -12.97
CA SER A 558 8.43 -21.62 -12.77
C SER A 558 8.99 -22.72 -11.86
N HIS A 559 8.28 -23.09 -10.82
CA HIS A 559 8.81 -24.13 -9.90
C HIS A 559 8.72 -25.52 -10.53
N LEU A 560 7.62 -25.73 -11.14
CA LEU A 560 7.53 -27.05 -11.81
C LEU A 560 8.58 -27.17 -12.92
N SER A 561 8.85 -26.08 -13.65
CA SER A 561 9.83 -26.11 -14.76
C SER A 561 11.25 -26.35 -14.20
N VAL A 562 11.61 -25.65 -13.14
CA VAL A 562 12.98 -25.81 -12.59
C VAL A 562 13.14 -27.22 -12.00
N PHE A 563 12.12 -27.66 -11.32
CA PHE A 563 12.18 -29.04 -10.80
C PHE A 563 12.35 -30.06 -11.94
N THR A 564 11.51 -29.90 -12.99
CA THR A 564 11.56 -30.85 -14.12
C THR A 564 12.93 -30.75 -14.82
N LEU A 565 13.43 -29.59 -14.91
CA LEU A 565 14.76 -29.42 -15.56
C LEU A 565 15.85 -30.10 -14.72
N THR A 566 15.77 -29.96 -13.49
CA THR A 566 16.75 -30.65 -12.62
C THR A 566 16.67 -32.16 -12.79
N LEU A 567 15.49 -32.62 -12.92
CA LEU A 567 15.35 -34.08 -13.07
C LEU A 567 15.83 -34.53 -14.46
N ILE A 568 15.49 -33.65 -15.48
CA ILE A 568 16.00 -34.01 -16.83
C ILE A 568 17.52 -34.07 -16.80
N THR A 569 18.12 -33.16 -16.06
CA THR A 569 19.60 -33.13 -16.01
C THR A 569 20.15 -34.35 -15.26
N ILE A 570 19.50 -34.72 -14.22
CA ILE A 570 19.97 -35.91 -13.46
C ILE A 570 19.80 -37.17 -14.32
N GLU A 571 18.59 -37.17 -14.90
CA GLU A 571 18.36 -38.36 -15.75
C GLU A 571 19.44 -38.43 -16.84
N ARG A 572 19.79 -37.28 -17.38
CA ARG A 572 20.78 -37.32 -18.47
C ARG A 572 22.16 -37.68 -17.93
N TRP A 573 22.44 -37.13 -16.81
CA TRP A 573 23.75 -37.45 -16.18
C TRP A 573 23.88 -38.96 -15.93
N VAL A 574 22.86 -39.61 -15.37
CA VAL A 574 22.92 -41.05 -15.05
C VAL A 574 22.98 -41.87 -16.34
N ALA A 575 22.21 -41.37 -17.38
CA ALA A 575 22.20 -42.14 -18.64
C ALA A 575 23.57 -42.08 -19.32
N ILE A 576 24.33 -40.97 -19.16
CA ILE A 576 25.60 -40.79 -19.89
C ILE A 576 26.75 -41.42 -19.09
N THR A 577 26.79 -41.21 -17.80
CA THR A 577 27.95 -41.69 -17.00
C THR A 577 27.84 -43.19 -16.74
N GLN A 578 26.56 -43.64 -16.67
CA GLN A 578 26.44 -45.08 -16.30
C GLN A 578 25.93 -45.88 -17.50
N ALA A 579 26.25 -45.49 -18.70
CA ALA A 579 25.82 -46.06 -19.99
C ALA A 579 26.22 -47.54 -20.10
N MET A 580 27.02 -48.16 -19.03
CA MET A 580 27.51 -49.55 -19.13
C MET A 580 26.90 -50.43 -18.05
N TYR A 581 25.95 -49.81 -17.05
CA TYR A 581 25.19 -50.61 -16.07
C TYR A 581 23.69 -50.35 -16.23
N LEU A 582 22.93 -51.18 -17.13
CA LEU A 582 21.51 -51.16 -17.55
C LEU A 582 20.59 -51.26 -16.33
N ASN A 583 21.09 -51.53 -14.97
CA ASN A 583 20.22 -51.72 -13.79
C ASN A 583 20.18 -50.45 -12.93
N LYS A 584 20.80 -49.38 -13.35
CA LYS A 584 20.81 -48.18 -12.49
C LYS A 584 20.12 -47.01 -13.22
N ARG A 585 19.30 -47.26 -14.29
CA ARG A 585 18.57 -46.22 -15.02
C ARG A 585 17.22 -45.95 -14.35
N ILE A 586 16.92 -44.74 -14.32
CA ILE A 586 15.65 -44.33 -13.68
C ILE A 586 14.48 -44.90 -14.51
N ARG A 587 13.74 -45.71 -13.78
CA ARG A 587 12.55 -46.30 -14.45
C ARG A 587 11.39 -45.30 -14.45
N LEU A 588 10.45 -45.46 -15.38
CA LEU A 588 9.31 -44.53 -15.54
C LEU A 588 8.46 -44.48 -14.27
N ARG A 589 8.29 -45.61 -13.54
CA ARG A 589 7.47 -45.58 -12.31
C ARG A 589 8.12 -44.69 -11.24
N SER A 590 9.43 -44.90 -11.12
CA SER A 590 10.12 -44.06 -10.11
C SER A 590 10.11 -42.58 -10.53
N ALA A 591 10.30 -42.33 -11.81
CA ALA A 591 10.26 -40.93 -12.29
C ALA A 591 8.86 -40.32 -12.09
N SER A 592 7.85 -41.12 -12.26
CA SER A 592 6.48 -40.59 -12.07
C SER A 592 6.22 -40.24 -10.61
N ILE A 593 6.70 -41.06 -9.65
CA ILE A 593 6.48 -40.77 -8.21
C ILE A 593 7.25 -39.49 -7.84
N ILE A 594 8.52 -39.38 -8.41
CA ILE A 594 9.31 -38.16 -8.09
C ILE A 594 8.61 -36.94 -8.70
N MET A 595 8.10 -37.12 -9.89
CA MET A 595 7.38 -35.97 -10.52
C MET A 595 6.11 -35.63 -9.75
N LEU A 596 5.43 -36.59 -9.25
CA LEU A 596 4.25 -36.28 -8.43
C LEU A 596 4.65 -35.42 -7.22
N GLY A 597 5.75 -35.76 -6.58
CA GLY A 597 6.27 -34.89 -5.49
C GLY A 597 6.53 -33.46 -5.97
N GLY A 598 7.15 -33.34 -7.14
CA GLY A 598 7.39 -31.99 -7.70
C GLY A 598 6.08 -31.23 -7.95
N TRP A 599 5.07 -31.87 -8.35
CA TRP A 599 3.77 -31.20 -8.55
C TRP A 599 3.19 -30.70 -7.23
N ILE A 600 3.27 -31.62 -6.29
CA ILE A 600 2.69 -31.23 -4.99
C ILE A 600 3.48 -30.04 -4.42
N TYR A 601 4.76 -30.11 -4.58
CA TYR A 601 5.58 -29.01 -4.06
C TYR A 601 5.25 -27.70 -4.81
N SER A 602 5.21 -27.71 -6.05
CA SER A 602 4.91 -26.49 -6.83
C SER A 602 3.50 -25.97 -6.51
N MET A 603 2.60 -26.86 -6.26
CA MET A 603 1.23 -26.41 -5.92
C MET A 603 1.21 -25.74 -4.54
N VAL A 604 1.93 -26.34 -3.70
CA VAL A 604 1.92 -25.77 -2.34
C VAL A 604 2.59 -24.39 -2.35
N MET A 605 3.71 -24.33 -3.05
CA MET A 605 4.43 -23.03 -3.04
C MET A 605 3.62 -21.96 -3.78
N SER A 606 2.93 -22.26 -4.81
CA SER A 606 2.14 -21.25 -5.57
C SER A 606 0.84 -20.91 -4.84
N SER A 607 0.30 -21.75 -3.98
CA SER A 607 -1.01 -21.48 -3.31
C SER A 607 -0.80 -20.68 -2.02
N LEU A 608 0.36 -20.65 -1.47
CA LEU A 608 0.59 -20.02 -0.15
C LEU A 608 0.23 -18.52 -0.19
N PRO A 609 0.58 -17.73 -1.24
CA PRO A 609 0.19 -16.30 -1.28
C PRO A 609 -1.33 -16.12 -1.37
N LEU A 610 -2.06 -17.19 -1.80
CA LEU A 610 -3.54 -17.07 -1.87
C LEU A 610 -4.17 -17.25 -0.50
N PHE A 611 -3.40 -17.86 0.48
CA PHE A 611 -3.98 -18.09 1.82
C PHE A 611 -3.43 -17.06 2.81
N GLY A 612 -2.78 -16.05 2.26
CA GLY A 612 -2.48 -14.92 3.19
C GLY A 612 -1.00 -14.90 3.59
N ILE A 613 -0.20 -16.04 3.08
CA ILE A 613 1.26 -16.06 3.37
C ILE A 613 2.01 -15.43 2.20
N SER A 614 1.97 -13.93 2.12
CA SER A 614 2.47 -13.01 1.07
C SER A 614 1.32 -12.54 0.18
N ASN A 615 1.69 -11.79 -0.81
CA ASN A 615 0.61 -11.29 -1.66
C ASN A 615 1.11 -11.10 -3.11
N TYR A 616 0.08 -11.58 -4.04
CA TYR A 616 0.46 -11.39 -5.46
C TYR A 616 0.09 -9.99 -5.93
N SER A 617 -0.53 -9.21 -5.09
CA SER A 617 -1.14 -7.95 -5.56
C SER A 617 -0.19 -6.78 -5.27
N SER A 618 0.98 -7.17 -4.85
CA SER A 618 1.87 -6.06 -4.44
C SER A 618 2.55 -5.43 -5.67
N THR A 619 2.70 -6.27 -6.72
CA THR A 619 3.35 -5.72 -7.92
C THR A 619 2.38 -5.80 -9.11
N SER A 620 2.61 -4.89 -10.14
CA SER A 620 1.74 -4.87 -11.34
C SER A 620 1.92 -6.13 -12.18
N ILE A 621 2.96 -6.93 -12.01
CA ILE A 621 3.18 -8.15 -12.82
C ILE A 621 2.80 -9.37 -11.98
N CYS A 622 2.38 -9.18 -10.73
CA CYS A 622 1.72 -10.17 -9.87
C CYS A 622 2.74 -11.18 -9.34
N LEU A 623 3.94 -10.74 -9.03
CA LEU A 623 4.95 -11.61 -8.38
C LEU A 623 4.99 -11.36 -6.87
N PRO A 624 5.13 -12.37 -6.14
CA PRO A 624 5.12 -12.23 -4.67
C PRO A 624 6.44 -11.63 -4.16
N MET A 625 6.55 -10.30 -4.29
CA MET A 625 7.84 -9.68 -3.88
C MET A 625 7.60 -8.74 -2.70
N GLU A 626 6.56 -8.99 -1.90
CA GLU A 626 6.26 -8.08 -0.78
C GLU A 626 7.12 -8.43 0.44
N VAL A 627 7.77 -7.22 1.10
CA VAL A 627 8.60 -7.49 2.32
C VAL A 627 8.01 -6.70 3.49
N ARG A 628 6.82 -7.11 4.02
CA ARG A 628 6.24 -6.30 5.12
C ARG A 628 6.36 -7.03 6.46
N ASP A 629 6.14 -8.31 6.35
CA ASP A 629 6.08 -9.11 7.60
C ASP A 629 7.15 -10.20 7.54
N THR A 630 7.44 -10.80 8.72
CA THR A 630 8.45 -11.89 8.80
C THR A 630 8.05 -13.08 7.91
N PHE A 631 6.74 -13.30 7.82
CA PHE A 631 6.28 -14.43 6.99
C PHE A 631 6.57 -14.16 5.50
N ASP A 632 6.39 -12.89 5.02
CA ASP A 632 6.70 -12.53 3.61
C ASP A 632 8.18 -12.74 3.30
N THR A 633 8.99 -12.40 4.29
CA THR A 633 10.44 -12.54 4.06
C THR A 633 10.84 -14.02 4.02
N VAL A 634 10.32 -14.80 4.94
CA VAL A 634 10.65 -16.24 4.95
C VAL A 634 10.19 -16.91 3.65
N TYR A 635 9.02 -16.58 3.21
CA TYR A 635 8.52 -17.16 1.95
C TYR A 635 9.44 -16.79 0.78
N LEU A 636 9.79 -15.52 0.68
CA LEU A 636 10.66 -15.09 -0.43
C LEU A 636 12.03 -15.78 -0.35
N ILE A 637 12.64 -15.85 0.79
CA ILE A 637 13.91 -16.58 0.94
C ILE A 637 13.72 -18.06 0.59
N GLY A 638 12.59 -18.57 1.00
CA GLY A 638 12.30 -19.98 0.65
C GLY A 638 12.25 -20.19 -0.87
N ILE A 639 11.54 -19.30 -1.59
CA ILE A 639 11.42 -19.46 -3.05
C ILE A 639 12.79 -19.27 -3.69
N LEU A 640 13.50 -18.26 -3.31
CA LEU A 640 14.84 -18.03 -3.89
C LEU A 640 15.83 -19.12 -3.49
N GLY A 641 15.76 -19.53 -2.26
CA GLY A 641 16.62 -20.63 -1.78
C GLY A 641 16.40 -21.93 -2.56
N CYS A 642 15.16 -22.34 -2.70
CA CYS A 642 14.88 -23.59 -3.44
C CYS A 642 15.37 -23.51 -4.89
N ASN A 643 15.12 -22.36 -5.49
CA ASN A 643 15.66 -22.18 -6.86
C ASN A 643 17.20 -22.21 -6.86
N GLY A 644 17.77 -21.63 -5.88
CA GLY A 644 19.25 -21.69 -5.74
C GLY A 644 19.76 -23.12 -5.61
N VAL A 645 19.16 -23.91 -4.78
CA VAL A 645 19.57 -25.31 -4.61
C VAL A 645 19.42 -26.08 -5.94
N ALA A 646 18.33 -25.88 -6.61
CA ALA A 646 18.14 -26.56 -7.91
C ALA A 646 19.26 -26.18 -8.90
N PHE A 647 19.58 -24.95 -8.88
CA PHE A 647 20.64 -24.52 -9.81
C PHE A 647 21.98 -25.14 -9.40
N PHE A 648 22.21 -25.17 -8.20
CA PHE A 648 23.46 -25.79 -7.73
C PHE A 648 23.54 -27.26 -8.14
N ILE A 649 22.45 -27.95 -7.98
CA ILE A 649 22.44 -29.37 -8.39
C ILE A 649 22.69 -29.47 -9.90
N ILE A 650 22.00 -28.65 -10.62
CA ILE A 650 22.18 -28.68 -12.09
C ILE A 650 23.64 -28.39 -12.44
N ALA A 651 24.20 -27.45 -11.78
CA ALA A 651 25.60 -27.08 -12.08
C ALA A 651 26.55 -28.27 -11.79
N VAL A 652 26.38 -28.92 -10.63
CA VAL A 652 27.24 -30.08 -10.29
C VAL A 652 27.04 -31.20 -11.31
N CYS A 653 25.81 -31.47 -11.65
CA CYS A 653 25.54 -32.56 -12.62
C CYS A 653 26.17 -32.24 -13.98
N TYR A 654 26.20 -31.08 -14.21
CA TYR A 654 26.75 -30.72 -15.53
C TYR A 654 28.28 -30.80 -15.51
N ALA A 655 28.86 -30.27 -14.41
CA ALA A 655 30.33 -30.42 -14.27
C ALA A 655 30.76 -31.89 -14.42
N LYS A 656 29.95 -32.73 -13.89
CA LYS A 656 30.30 -34.16 -13.95
C LYS A 656 30.11 -34.72 -15.37
N ILE A 657 29.04 -34.26 -16.01
CA ILE A 657 28.81 -34.71 -17.41
C ILE A 657 29.96 -34.22 -18.29
N TYR A 658 30.37 -32.97 -18.08
CA TYR A 658 31.43 -32.37 -18.91
C TYR A 658 32.75 -33.13 -18.70
N PHE A 659 33.07 -33.41 -17.45
CA PHE A 659 34.33 -34.13 -17.19
C PHE A 659 34.28 -35.57 -17.71
N SER A 660 33.11 -36.19 -17.63
CA SER A 660 32.97 -37.57 -18.14
C SER A 660 33.08 -37.60 -19.67
N LEU A 661 32.62 -36.60 -20.31
CA LEU A 661 32.70 -36.54 -21.78
C LEU A 661 34.13 -36.19 -22.22
N GLY A 662 34.81 -35.32 -21.49
CA GLY A 662 36.22 -34.99 -21.73
C GLY A 662 37.13 -36.21 -21.65
N ARG A 663 36.85 -37.12 -20.68
CA ARG A 663 37.64 -38.36 -20.51
C ARG A 663 37.40 -39.35 -21.66
N GLU A 664 36.17 -39.39 -22.19
CA GLU A 664 35.79 -40.32 -23.29
C GLU A 664 36.17 -39.73 -24.65
N THR A 665 36.20 -38.35 -24.85
CA THR A 665 36.62 -37.61 -26.06
C THR A 665 38.13 -37.74 -26.25
N ARG A 666 38.92 -37.88 -25.13
CA ARG A 666 40.38 -38.11 -25.24
C ARG A 666 40.70 -39.55 -25.63
N HIS A 667 39.79 -40.52 -25.31
CA HIS A 667 40.00 -41.95 -25.65
C HIS A 667 39.32 -42.29 -26.97
N ALA A 668 38.28 -41.57 -27.57
CA ALA A 668 37.47 -41.82 -28.79
C ALA A 668 38.03 -40.99 -29.96
N ARG A 669 38.94 -39.89 -29.80
CA ARG A 669 39.65 -39.16 -30.87
C ARG A 669 40.53 -40.13 -31.68
N GLN A 670 40.55 -41.42 -31.20
CA GLN A 670 41.41 -42.36 -31.95
C GLN A 670 40.57 -43.44 -32.64
N ASN A 671 39.08 -43.48 -32.60
CA ASN A 671 38.46 -44.72 -33.15
C ASN A 671 37.06 -44.41 -33.67
N ASN A 672 36.37 -43.04 -33.76
CA ASN A 672 35.09 -42.83 -34.46
C ASN A 672 34.64 -41.38 -34.29
N PRO A 673 34.73 -40.42 -35.25
CA PRO A 673 34.39 -38.99 -35.30
C PRO A 673 32.87 -38.77 -35.34
N GLY A 674 31.93 -39.71 -35.44
CA GLY A 674 30.47 -39.56 -35.60
C GLY A 674 29.74 -39.63 -34.26
N GLU A 675 30.32 -40.07 -33.10
CA GLU A 675 29.73 -40.18 -31.74
C GLU A 675 29.99 -38.89 -30.95
N LEU A 676 30.79 -37.89 -31.53
CA LEU A 676 31.14 -36.57 -31.00
C LEU A 676 30.05 -35.55 -31.33
N SER A 677 29.03 -35.89 -32.21
CA SER A 677 28.00 -34.93 -32.64
C SER A 677 26.75 -35.04 -31.76
N VAL A 678 26.61 -36.22 -31.03
CA VAL A 678 25.39 -36.41 -30.20
C VAL A 678 25.66 -35.85 -28.79
N ALA A 679 26.84 -35.94 -28.21
CA ALA A 679 27.27 -35.41 -26.89
C ALA A 679 27.46 -33.89 -26.95
N LYS A 680 27.87 -33.23 -28.09
CA LYS A 680 27.92 -31.78 -28.35
C LYS A 680 26.51 -31.18 -28.47
N LYS A 681 25.61 -31.92 -29.01
CA LYS A 681 24.20 -31.48 -29.17
C LYS A 681 23.45 -31.56 -27.83
N MET A 682 23.82 -32.47 -26.94
CA MET A 682 23.23 -32.59 -25.59
C MET A 682 23.86 -31.58 -24.63
N SER A 683 25.15 -31.13 -24.87
CA SER A 683 25.85 -30.10 -24.08
C SER A 683 25.35 -28.70 -24.46
N LEU A 684 24.83 -28.42 -25.72
CA LEU A 684 24.24 -27.16 -26.19
C LEU A 684 22.84 -26.95 -25.60
N LEU A 685 22.08 -28.05 -25.33
CA LEU A 685 20.74 -27.95 -24.70
C LEU A 685 20.87 -27.56 -23.22
N VAL A 686 21.99 -27.98 -22.61
CA VAL A 686 22.25 -27.77 -21.18
C VAL A 686 22.87 -26.37 -20.98
N PHE A 687 23.66 -25.77 -21.88
CA PHE A 687 24.26 -24.42 -21.82
C PHE A 687 23.18 -23.35 -22.04
N THR A 688 22.21 -23.61 -22.85
CA THR A 688 21.14 -22.63 -23.14
C THR A 688 20.22 -22.46 -21.92
N ASN A 689 20.07 -23.60 -21.13
CA ASN A 689 19.27 -23.50 -19.89
C ASN A 689 20.02 -22.73 -18.80
N PHE A 690 21.36 -22.79 -18.71
CA PHE A 690 22.19 -21.99 -17.78
C PHE A 690 22.29 -20.53 -18.24
N ALA A 691 22.44 -20.35 -19.49
CA ALA A 691 22.65 -18.98 -20.00
C ALA A 691 21.37 -18.14 -19.83
N CYS A 692 20.23 -18.90 -19.77
CA CYS A 692 18.96 -18.15 -19.66
C CYS A 692 18.61 -17.86 -18.20
N TRP A 693 19.26 -18.59 -17.20
CA TRP A 693 18.91 -18.38 -15.78
C TRP A 693 20.04 -17.61 -15.07
N SER A 694 21.21 -17.46 -15.75
CA SER A 694 22.41 -16.87 -15.12
C SER A 694 22.21 -15.37 -14.88
N PRO A 695 21.51 -14.68 -15.75
CA PRO A 695 21.34 -13.25 -15.50
C PRO A 695 20.32 -12.98 -14.37
N ILE A 696 19.34 -13.82 -14.23
CA ILE A 696 18.32 -13.66 -13.16
C ILE A 696 18.94 -14.01 -11.80
N ALA A 697 19.78 -15.05 -11.77
CA ALA A 697 20.45 -15.47 -10.52
C ALA A 697 21.50 -14.44 -10.10
N PHE A 698 22.24 -13.89 -11.09
CA PHE A 698 23.30 -12.90 -10.79
C PHE A 698 22.68 -11.61 -10.24
N PHE A 699 21.60 -11.15 -10.86
CA PHE A 699 20.99 -9.90 -10.37
C PHE A 699 20.20 -10.14 -9.09
N GLY A 700 19.62 -11.37 -8.99
CA GLY A 700 18.93 -11.72 -7.72
C GLY A 700 19.92 -11.76 -6.55
N LEU A 701 21.17 -12.22 -6.73
CA LEU A 701 22.17 -12.34 -5.64
C LEU A 701 22.75 -10.97 -5.30
N THR A 702 22.94 -10.13 -6.27
CA THR A 702 23.44 -8.77 -6.03
C THR A 702 22.40 -7.92 -5.28
N ALA A 703 21.12 -8.21 -5.56
CA ALA A 703 20.06 -7.51 -4.80
C ALA A 703 20.01 -8.00 -3.34
N LEU A 704 20.33 -9.27 -3.09
CA LEU A 704 20.35 -9.79 -1.71
C LEU A 704 21.58 -9.28 -0.95
N ALA A 705 22.62 -8.98 -1.67
CA ALA A 705 23.88 -8.51 -1.05
C ALA A 705 23.82 -7.00 -0.81
N GLY A 706 22.64 -6.40 -1.15
CA GLY A 706 22.35 -5.01 -0.75
C GLY A 706 22.88 -4.02 -1.81
N TYR A 707 23.35 -4.62 -3.03
CA TYR A 707 23.85 -3.71 -4.09
C TYR A 707 23.09 -3.97 -5.39
N PRO A 708 21.83 -3.44 -5.61
CA PRO A 708 21.12 -3.72 -6.87
C PRO A 708 21.79 -3.01 -8.06
N LEU A 709 22.48 -3.73 -9.00
CA LEU A 709 23.30 -3.24 -10.14
C LEU A 709 22.41 -2.80 -11.30
N ILE A 710 21.04 -3.14 -11.31
CA ILE A 710 20.14 -2.65 -12.38
C ILE A 710 19.05 -1.79 -11.73
N ASN A 711 19.02 -0.48 -12.33
CA ASN A 711 17.88 0.38 -11.92
C ASN A 711 16.52 -0.30 -12.19
N VAL A 712 15.56 -0.32 -11.35
CA VAL A 712 14.23 -0.98 -11.28
C VAL A 712 13.51 -0.79 -12.62
N THR A 713 13.86 0.26 -13.43
CA THR A 713 13.19 0.51 -14.73
C THR A 713 13.82 -0.35 -15.84
N ASN A 714 15.08 -0.71 -15.71
CA ASN A 714 15.76 -1.58 -16.70
C ASN A 714 15.63 -3.06 -16.35
N SER A 715 15.03 -3.32 -15.14
CA SER A 715 14.79 -4.71 -14.70
C SER A 715 13.59 -5.30 -15.42
N LYS A 716 12.78 -4.41 -16.14
CA LYS A 716 11.59 -4.95 -16.85
C LYS A 716 12.02 -5.79 -18.07
N ILE A 717 13.24 -5.40 -18.53
CA ILE A 717 13.78 -6.14 -19.70
C ILE A 717 14.14 -7.58 -19.28
N LEU A 718 14.61 -7.66 -18.10
CA LEU A 718 15.01 -9.01 -17.62
C LEU A 718 13.78 -9.88 -17.35
N LEU A 719 12.73 -9.29 -16.92
CA LEU A 719 11.50 -10.03 -16.61
C LEU A 719 10.74 -10.36 -17.91
N VAL A 720 10.82 -9.57 -18.95
CA VAL A 720 10.02 -9.77 -20.18
C VAL A 720 10.81 -10.60 -21.18
N PHE A 721 12.14 -10.64 -21.10
CA PHE A 721 12.88 -11.37 -22.17
C PHE A 721 13.65 -12.53 -21.55
N PHE A 722 14.27 -12.27 -20.41
CA PHE A 722 15.18 -13.32 -19.91
C PHE A 722 14.41 -14.34 -19.06
N TYR A 723 13.35 -13.76 -18.46
CA TYR A 723 12.59 -14.67 -17.57
C TYR A 723 11.80 -15.69 -18.41
N PRO A 724 11.30 -15.41 -19.57
CA PRO A 724 10.55 -16.40 -20.36
C PRO A 724 11.40 -17.00 -21.49
N LEU A 725 12.65 -16.60 -21.63
CA LEU A 725 13.52 -17.05 -22.74
C LEU A 725 13.77 -18.55 -22.65
N ASN A 726 13.87 -18.98 -21.43
CA ASN A 726 14.10 -20.43 -21.27
C ASN A 726 12.87 -21.24 -21.73
N SER A 727 11.72 -20.75 -21.56
CA SER A 727 10.49 -21.49 -21.96
C SER A 727 10.27 -21.41 -23.47
N CYS A 728 10.77 -20.36 -24.10
CA CYS A 728 10.60 -20.19 -25.56
C CYS A 728 11.62 -21.04 -26.32
N ALA A 729 12.78 -21.15 -25.83
CA ALA A 729 13.88 -21.79 -26.58
C ALA A 729 13.79 -23.32 -26.49
N ASP A 730 13.05 -23.89 -25.47
CA ASP A 730 13.07 -25.34 -25.17
C ASP A 730 12.43 -26.14 -26.32
N PRO A 731 11.28 -25.80 -26.85
CA PRO A 731 10.65 -26.58 -27.93
C PRO A 731 11.51 -26.60 -29.20
N TYR A 732 12.20 -25.58 -29.43
CA TYR A 732 13.00 -25.53 -30.67
C TYR A 732 14.31 -26.31 -30.50
N LEU A 733 14.79 -26.19 -29.35
CA LEU A 733 16.01 -26.97 -29.07
C LEU A 733 15.73 -28.49 -29.14
N TYR A 734 14.52 -28.88 -28.73
CA TYR A 734 14.19 -30.32 -28.83
C TYR A 734 13.96 -30.71 -30.29
N ALA A 735 13.37 -29.85 -31.02
CA ALA A 735 13.09 -30.14 -32.43
C ALA A 735 14.39 -30.21 -33.24
N ILE A 736 15.36 -29.39 -32.89
CA ILE A 736 16.59 -29.34 -33.72
C ILE A 736 17.58 -30.41 -33.21
N LEU A 737 17.53 -30.66 -31.93
CA LEU A 737 18.66 -31.43 -31.36
C LEU A 737 18.25 -32.89 -31.12
N THR A 738 16.89 -33.21 -31.32
CA THR A 738 16.50 -34.60 -31.03
C THR A 738 15.95 -35.24 -32.32
N ALA A 739 16.76 -36.18 -32.88
CA ALA A 739 16.43 -36.84 -34.17
C ALA A 739 15.12 -37.63 -34.07
N GLN A 740 14.90 -38.20 -32.91
CA GLN A 740 13.64 -38.96 -32.72
C GLN A 740 12.41 -38.04 -32.73
N TYR A 741 12.54 -36.91 -32.15
CA TYR A 741 11.43 -35.93 -32.18
C TYR A 741 11.16 -35.46 -33.62
N ARG A 742 12.14 -35.25 -34.41
CA ARG A 742 11.96 -34.80 -35.82
C ARG A 742 11.23 -35.87 -36.64
N GLN A 743 11.62 -37.07 -36.37
CA GLN A 743 10.95 -38.16 -37.10
C GLN A 743 9.48 -38.26 -36.70
N ASP A 744 9.22 -38.04 -35.48
CA ASP A 744 7.82 -38.10 -35.00
C ASP A 744 7.02 -36.88 -35.50
N LEU A 745 7.64 -35.81 -35.54
CA LEU A 745 6.95 -34.61 -36.07
C LEU A 745 6.61 -34.81 -37.55
N TYR A 746 7.52 -35.39 -38.28
CA TYR A 746 7.24 -35.63 -39.72
C TYR A 746 6.15 -36.68 -39.90
N THR A 747 6.16 -37.70 -39.06
CA THR A 747 5.09 -38.72 -39.13
C THR A 747 3.73 -38.09 -38.80
N LEU A 748 3.69 -37.22 -37.88
CA LEU A 748 2.41 -36.56 -37.52
C LEU A 748 1.97 -35.60 -38.64
N LEU A 749 2.96 -34.93 -39.27
CA LEU A 749 2.60 -34.01 -40.37
C LEU A 749 2.14 -34.79 -41.59
N SER A 750 2.72 -35.95 -41.74
CA SER A 750 2.26 -36.81 -42.84
C SER A 750 0.86 -37.37 -42.57
N LYS A 751 0.42 -37.61 -41.32
CA LYS A 751 -0.92 -38.10 -40.95
C LYS A 751 -1.97 -36.99 -41.05
N LEU A 752 -1.57 -35.70 -40.93
CA LEU A 752 -2.48 -34.54 -40.99
C LEU A 752 -2.59 -34.03 -42.42
N GLY A 753 -1.90 -34.85 -43.41
CA GLY A 753 -2.12 -34.59 -44.85
C GLY A 753 -1.25 -33.41 -45.33
N LEU A 754 -0.34 -32.80 -44.50
CA LEU A 754 0.47 -31.60 -44.82
C LEU A 754 1.83 -32.01 -45.42
N CYS A 755 2.22 -33.47 -45.43
CA CYS A 755 3.48 -33.97 -46.02
C CYS A 755 3.27 -35.42 -46.47
N ARG A 756 3.20 -35.79 -47.87
CA ARG A 756 3.09 -37.18 -48.36
C ARG A 756 4.50 -37.77 -48.55
N THR A 757 4.99 -38.69 -47.63
CA THR A 757 6.25 -39.43 -47.87
C THR A 757 6.02 -40.55 -48.88
N ASN A 758 6.63 -40.53 -50.16
CA ASN A 758 6.82 -41.71 -51.05
C ASN A 758 7.34 -42.92 -50.27
N ALA A 759 6.56 -43.61 -49.55
CA ALA A 759 6.89 -45.00 -49.14
C ALA A 759 7.02 -45.90 -50.39
N VAL A 760 8.24 -46.01 -51.09
CA VAL A 760 8.51 -47.15 -52.00
C VAL A 760 9.69 -47.94 -51.44
N ASN A 761 9.50 -49.26 -50.81
CA ASN A 761 9.63 -50.62 -51.37
C ASN A 761 10.24 -51.57 -50.33
N SER A 762 9.42 -52.45 -49.69
CA SER A 762 9.78 -53.90 -49.75
C SER A 762 8.57 -54.73 -49.32
N LYS A 763 7.70 -55.01 -50.33
CA LYS A 763 7.09 -56.35 -50.18
C LYS A 763 6.28 -56.68 -51.44
N ASP A 764 6.92 -57.37 -52.55
CA ASP A 764 6.23 -58.57 -53.10
C ASP A 764 6.65 -58.75 -54.57
N ASN A 765 7.70 -59.56 -54.89
CA ASN A 765 7.79 -60.60 -55.95
C ASN A 765 6.46 -61.35 -56.12
N SER A 766 5.68 -61.00 -57.22
CA SER A 766 5.10 -62.02 -58.11
C SER A 766 4.08 -61.34 -59.06
N SER A 767 4.38 -61.12 -60.37
CA SER A 767 3.82 -61.59 -61.65
C SER A 767 2.57 -60.77 -62.03
N GLY A 768 2.62 -59.96 -63.15
CA GLY A 768 1.73 -60.03 -64.34
C GLY A 768 1.33 -58.62 -64.80
N MET A 769 1.88 -58.16 -65.91
CA MET A 769 1.45 -57.56 -67.19
C MET A 769 -0.01 -57.08 -67.12
N GLY A 770 -0.23 -55.70 -67.13
CA GLY A 770 -1.26 -55.05 -67.97
C GLY A 770 -1.39 -53.56 -67.61
N THR A 771 -0.88 -52.63 -68.46
CA THR A 771 -1.24 -51.37 -69.14
C THR A 771 -2.63 -50.89 -68.69
N THR A 772 -2.65 -49.69 -67.96
CA THR A 772 -3.62 -48.61 -68.27
C THR A 772 -3.26 -47.37 -67.45
N ARG A 773 -2.68 -46.35 -68.11
CA ARG A 773 -2.86 -44.90 -68.33
C ARG A 773 -4.10 -44.38 -67.59
N PHE A 774 -3.80 -43.74 -66.37
CA PHE A 774 -4.72 -42.69 -65.88
C PHE A 774 -3.91 -41.56 -65.25
N THR A 775 -3.65 -40.46 -66.02
CA THR A 775 -3.49 -39.00 -65.83
C THR A 775 -4.54 -38.44 -64.88
N ILE A 776 -4.02 -38.13 -63.55
CA ILE A 776 -4.79 -37.13 -62.77
C ILE A 776 -3.79 -36.18 -62.10
N HIS A 777 -3.67 -34.89 -62.60
CA HIS A 777 -3.78 -33.45 -62.31
C HIS A 777 -3.19 -33.11 -60.94
N ARG A 778 -1.93 -32.71 -60.89
CA ARG A 778 -0.95 -31.80 -60.27
C ARG A 778 -1.64 -30.60 -59.61
N HIS A 779 -1.92 -30.75 -58.22
CA HIS A 779 -1.98 -29.54 -57.37
C HIS A 779 -0.79 -29.54 -56.39
N SER A 780 0.27 -28.72 -56.65
CA SER A 780 1.40 -28.04 -55.97
C SER A 780 1.40 -28.32 -54.46
N SER A 781 1.90 -29.52 -54.02
CA SER A 781 2.27 -29.81 -52.61
C SER A 781 3.81 -29.79 -52.47
N LEU A 782 4.38 -28.82 -51.60
CA LEU A 782 5.69 -28.68 -50.93
C LEU A 782 6.37 -30.02 -50.74
N THR A 783 7.15 -30.51 -51.72
CA THR A 783 8.10 -31.65 -51.73
C THR A 783 9.18 -31.48 -50.67
N CYS A 784 9.16 -32.12 -49.54
CA CYS A 784 10.24 -32.23 -48.54
C CYS A 784 11.36 -33.14 -49.05
N ARG A 785 12.35 -32.58 -49.75
CA ARG A 785 13.59 -33.22 -50.25
C ARG A 785 14.53 -33.56 -49.08
N ILE A 786 14.69 -34.87 -48.74
CA ILE A 786 15.75 -35.48 -47.90
C ILE A 786 17.13 -35.18 -48.51
N PRO A 787 18.21 -34.47 -47.90
CA PRO A 787 19.56 -34.56 -48.44
C PRO A 787 20.13 -35.99 -48.34
N PRO A 788 20.57 -36.65 -49.50
CA PRO A 788 21.13 -38.00 -49.69
C PRO A 788 22.37 -38.23 -48.81
N ALA A 789 22.52 -37.60 -47.57
CA ALA A 789 23.77 -37.99 -46.90
C ALA A 789 23.46 -38.78 -45.62
N LEU A 790 22.14 -39.35 -45.50
CA LEU A 790 21.89 -40.06 -44.22
C LEU A 790 21.25 -41.41 -44.50
N GLU A 791 21.16 -41.83 -45.80
CA GLU A 791 20.63 -43.17 -46.09
C GLU A 791 21.78 -44.17 -46.26
N VAL A 792 23.06 -43.66 -46.17
CA VAL A 792 24.11 -44.68 -46.37
C VAL A 792 24.72 -45.03 -45.01
N GLU A 793 24.13 -44.39 -43.84
CA GLU A 793 24.74 -44.72 -42.53
C GLU A 793 23.76 -45.53 -41.67
N THR A 794 22.46 -45.61 -42.11
CA THR A 794 21.45 -46.41 -41.38
C THR A 794 21.35 -47.83 -41.97
N GLN A 795 21.97 -47.99 -43.22
CA GLN A 795 22.00 -49.38 -43.76
C GLN A 795 23.30 -50.08 -43.37
N LYS A 796 24.25 -49.30 -42.70
CA LYS A 796 25.51 -49.95 -42.26
C LYS A 796 25.46 -50.26 -40.77
N MET A 797 24.34 -49.80 -40.03
CA MET A 797 24.25 -50.12 -38.58
C MET A 797 23.23 -51.24 -38.34
N LEU A 798 22.54 -51.76 -39.38
CA LEU A 798 21.62 -52.91 -39.17
C LEU A 798 22.21 -54.17 -39.81
N THR A 799 23.49 -54.10 -40.32
CA THR A 799 24.09 -55.35 -40.85
C THR A 799 25.21 -55.82 -39.92
N TYR A 800 25.34 -55.21 -38.65
CA TYR A 800 26.45 -55.78 -37.86
C TYR A 800 25.94 -56.23 -36.50
N SER A 801 24.54 -56.39 -36.27
CA SER A 801 24.12 -56.94 -34.96
C SER A 801 23.43 -58.29 -35.15
N GLU A 802 23.89 -59.13 -36.14
CA GLU A 802 23.53 -60.57 -36.04
C GLU A 802 24.79 -61.42 -36.08
N GLU A 803 25.81 -61.17 -35.23
CA GLU A 803 26.74 -62.29 -34.96
C GLU A 803 27.56 -61.99 -33.71
N TYR A 804 27.04 -62.35 -32.49
CA TYR A 804 27.89 -63.08 -31.52
C TYR A 804 27.32 -62.87 -30.11
N VAL A 805 26.48 -63.90 -29.44
CA VAL A 805 26.59 -64.43 -28.07
C VAL A 805 27.58 -63.57 -27.26
#